data_AF-A0A9D4MSE2-F1
#
_entry.id   AF-A0A9D4MSE2-F1
#
_cell.length_a   1.000
_cell.length_b   1.000
_cell.length_c   1.000
_cell.angle_alpha   90.00
_cell.angle_beta   90.00
_cell.angle_gamma   90.00
#
_symmetry.space_group_name_H-M   'P 1'
#
loop_
_entity.id
_entity.type
_entity.pdbx_description
1 polymer ?
#
loop_
_entity_poly.entity_id
_entity_poly.type
_entity_poly.pdbx_seq_one_letter_code
_entity_poly.pdbx_strand_id
1 'polypeptide(L)'
;LKWPTNNAELGIDTFDCRVRSWYLMAATCPKNVIILLDVSGSMQGQLMQIAKSTVKHILNTLDDDDYFNLILFSNTVRYIDGCFNQTMMRANIMNKEAVLDLVEEHKETKEKANFGLAFEEAFLLLKHVFREESERAYPNDLCNKAILLITDGVPEHYSNVFEKYNWPSKPTRVFTFLLGHEVGDTREVRWMACANNGYYSHIHSLADVQENVQNYIKVLSRPMVINRFHNLVFSSLYQDHMSHLNKDTGLQFMTSVAIPVFDTKNETHGEGNLLGVMGTDIPVSSFKDLAPSSKLGANGFAFMINENGYVLLHPDFKPSWKTSKLKANTMNPFYRNIDLTDVFNPDNKDQFKDIIDEMLSSTTAMGSFENINLWSHTDNMKRMVKRSYQIHYKRVLGANFSIGIALPATSLVNVTVGGFLPSRIIEDLEKCFEEPDVEIAPWRYCRDLDASLQGKELKTALLEEWRKNNTLCKKELFTNLVHDCYHINNISKRWGHFGDAVEKRNVTTVQSDALEPDKLNLTSFGVKLLFFATRNGLTKYRSSSTDATGFITNNTDTLDAVYYRRAMEGVEMLEGQPRYRYTYSVLLNRAFSNVSTMVTIVAPVARAENNMRSRLSVAGVVGMQMKYEALSARFLQETSYGPVNCATNGFKCYLVDNQGYIVVSKTPKDQVGKFFGDVENSVMLQLLINGVFYGHEFTDYQALCDIKESQTESNAASMLLNPIKSLIRGIVLLFTEFVIMISEFSLSSIINNIRGGKYDYH
;
A
#
# COMPACT_ATOMS: atom_id res chain seq x y z
N LEU A 1 -17.80 19.13 15.16
CA LEU A 1 -16.76 18.09 15.31
C LEU A 1 -16.42 18.00 16.79
N LYS A 2 -16.58 16.83 17.42
CA LYS A 2 -16.17 16.60 18.81
C LYS A 2 -14.86 15.82 18.75
N TRP A 3 -13.85 16.25 19.52
CA TRP A 3 -12.62 15.46 19.66
C TRP A 3 -12.99 14.06 20.18
N PRO A 4 -12.40 12.99 19.64
CA PRO A 4 -12.69 11.64 20.11
C PRO A 4 -12.11 11.43 21.50
N THR A 5 -12.84 11.83 22.53
CA THR A 5 -12.38 11.72 23.90
C THR A 5 -12.68 10.34 24.48
N ASN A 6 -11.63 9.70 24.99
CA ASN A 6 -11.63 8.66 26.03
C ASN A 6 -12.61 7.50 25.82
N ASN A 7 -12.47 6.75 24.73
CA ASN A 7 -12.85 5.35 24.79
C ASN A 7 -11.79 4.61 25.62
N ALA A 8 -12.19 4.00 26.74
CA ALA A 8 -11.32 3.18 27.59
C ALA A 8 -10.58 2.06 26.82
N GLU A 9 -11.03 1.75 25.59
CA GLU A 9 -10.42 0.78 24.68
C GLU A 9 -9.27 1.33 23.80
N LEU A 10 -9.14 2.65 23.63
CA LEU A 10 -8.21 3.29 22.68
C LEU A 10 -6.95 3.91 23.34
N GLY A 11 -6.83 3.85 24.66
CA GLY A 11 -5.69 4.40 25.40
C GLY A 11 -5.74 5.93 25.58
N ILE A 12 -4.74 6.48 26.26
CA ILE A 12 -4.58 7.92 26.48
C ILE A 12 -4.17 8.56 25.15
N ASP A 13 -4.87 9.62 24.75
CA ASP A 13 -4.52 10.39 23.56
C ASP A 13 -3.19 11.14 23.77
N THR A 14 -2.23 10.88 22.89
CA THR A 14 -0.89 11.50 22.86
C THR A 14 -0.72 12.40 21.63
N PHE A 15 -1.83 12.81 21.00
CA PHE A 15 -1.80 13.66 19.82
C PHE A 15 -1.14 15.02 20.11
N ASP A 16 -0.05 15.28 19.39
CA ASP A 16 0.58 16.60 19.29
C ASP A 16 0.62 17.00 17.81
N CYS A 17 0.11 18.20 17.48
CA CYS A 17 0.12 18.70 16.11
C CYS A 17 1.52 19.16 15.67
N ARG A 18 2.39 19.54 16.62
CA ARG A 18 3.71 20.15 16.35
C ARG A 18 4.72 19.16 15.77
N VAL A 19 4.48 17.86 15.92
CA VAL A 19 5.29 16.76 15.38
C VAL A 19 4.72 16.18 14.08
N ARG A 20 3.63 16.76 13.55
CA ARG A 20 3.04 16.30 12.29
C ARG A 20 3.79 16.90 11.11
N SER A 21 3.95 16.11 10.05
CA SER A 21 4.64 16.50 8.82
C SER A 21 4.11 17.85 8.27
N TRP A 22 2.80 18.02 8.18
CA TRP A 22 2.19 19.29 7.72
C TRP A 22 2.56 20.51 8.58
N TYR A 23 2.79 20.33 9.88
CA TYR A 23 3.23 21.41 10.76
C TYR A 23 4.73 21.67 10.56
N LEU A 24 5.54 20.62 10.58
CA LEU A 24 7.01 20.71 10.50
C LEU A 24 7.48 21.31 9.17
N MET A 25 6.92 20.85 8.05
CA MET A 25 7.26 21.33 6.70
C MET A 25 6.87 22.79 6.48
N ALA A 26 5.80 23.26 7.11
CA ALA A 26 5.37 24.66 7.00
C ALA A 26 6.11 25.57 7.99
N ALA A 27 6.45 25.07 9.18
CA ALA A 27 7.11 25.83 10.24
C ALA A 27 8.60 26.06 9.97
N THR A 28 9.28 25.15 9.29
CA THR A 28 10.73 25.20 9.05
C THR A 28 11.08 24.81 7.62
N CYS A 29 12.13 25.41 7.07
CA CYS A 29 12.78 24.91 5.85
C CYS A 29 13.48 23.56 6.12
N PRO A 30 13.71 22.74 5.06
CA PRO A 30 14.54 21.54 5.15
C PRO A 30 15.86 21.81 5.87
N LYS A 31 16.37 20.83 6.61
CA LYS A 31 17.52 21.00 7.49
C LYS A 31 18.48 19.80 7.47
N ASN A 32 19.76 20.14 7.59
CA ASN A 32 20.84 19.18 7.75
C ASN A 32 21.28 19.18 9.22
N VAL A 33 21.00 18.09 9.93
CA VAL A 33 21.08 18.00 11.40
C VAL A 33 22.09 16.94 11.83
N ILE A 34 23.12 17.32 12.58
CA ILE A 34 24.03 16.36 13.23
C ILE A 34 23.67 16.28 14.71
N ILE A 35 23.40 15.07 15.18
CA ILE A 35 23.13 14.78 16.59
C ILE A 35 24.43 14.25 17.21
N LEU A 36 24.98 15.01 18.16
CA LEU A 36 26.12 14.59 18.97
C LEU A 36 25.59 14.03 20.30
N LEU A 37 25.75 12.73 20.51
CA LEU A 37 25.32 12.04 21.74
C LEU A 37 26.54 11.67 22.59
N ASP A 38 26.59 12.22 23.79
CA ASP A 38 27.60 11.88 24.79
C ASP A 38 27.35 10.45 25.32
N VAL A 39 28.36 9.58 25.17
CA VAL A 39 28.35 8.20 25.68
C VAL A 39 29.47 7.97 26.70
N SER A 40 29.96 9.04 27.33
CA SER A 40 30.95 8.95 28.41
C SER A 40 30.40 8.28 29.66
N GLY A 41 31.30 7.89 30.57
CA GLY A 41 30.92 7.17 31.79
C GLY A 41 29.93 7.91 32.71
N SER A 42 29.83 9.25 32.62
CA SER A 42 28.88 10.03 33.44
C SER A 42 27.44 9.87 33.00
N MET A 43 27.21 9.49 31.73
CA MET A 43 25.89 9.28 31.16
C MET A 43 25.23 7.95 31.59
N GLN A 44 25.93 7.11 32.38
CA GLN A 44 25.45 5.79 32.76
C GLN A 44 24.13 5.84 33.56
N GLY A 45 23.20 4.93 33.24
CA GLY A 45 21.94 4.76 33.98
C GLY A 45 20.80 5.63 33.44
N GLN A 46 20.16 6.43 34.31
CA GLN A 46 18.97 7.21 33.96
C GLN A 46 19.24 8.28 32.90
N LEU A 47 20.42 8.90 32.92
CA LEU A 47 20.80 9.95 31.96
C LEU A 47 20.83 9.41 30.53
N MET A 48 21.40 8.22 30.30
CA MET A 48 21.34 7.55 29.00
C MET A 48 19.90 7.25 28.56
N GLN A 49 19.01 6.83 29.47
CA GLN A 49 17.60 6.60 29.12
C GLN A 49 16.90 7.90 28.69
N ILE A 50 17.17 9.01 29.37
CA ILE A 50 16.68 10.33 28.98
C ILE A 50 17.27 10.70 27.61
N ALA A 51 18.57 10.51 27.41
CA ALA A 51 19.25 10.83 26.16
C ALA A 51 18.67 10.06 24.96
N LYS A 52 18.43 8.76 25.11
CA LYS A 52 17.76 7.93 24.08
C LYS A 52 16.36 8.45 23.76
N SER A 53 15.58 8.79 24.78
CA SER A 53 14.27 9.42 24.60
C SER A 53 14.39 10.78 23.88
N THR A 54 15.38 11.60 24.22
CA THR A 54 15.64 12.89 23.56
C THR A 54 15.97 12.69 22.08
N VAL A 55 16.85 11.75 21.74
CA VAL A 55 17.15 11.38 20.35
C VAL A 55 15.87 10.96 19.62
N LYS A 56 15.04 10.11 20.23
CA LYS A 56 13.76 9.69 19.66
C LYS A 56 12.82 10.85 19.35
N HIS A 57 12.68 11.79 20.27
CA HIS A 57 11.84 12.97 20.04
C HIS A 57 12.45 13.91 19.00
N ILE A 58 13.77 14.04 18.92
CA ILE A 58 14.44 14.80 17.85
C ILE A 58 14.16 14.16 16.50
N LEU A 59 14.36 12.85 16.34
CA LEU A 59 14.11 12.16 15.06
C LEU A 59 12.64 12.27 14.63
N ASN A 60 11.70 12.25 15.57
CA ASN A 60 10.27 12.47 15.29
C ASN A 60 9.95 13.88 14.77
N THR A 61 10.84 14.86 14.98
CA THR A 61 10.69 16.23 14.44
C THR A 61 11.35 16.43 13.07
N LEU A 62 12.00 15.40 12.53
CA LEU A 62 12.59 15.42 11.20
C LEU A 62 11.58 14.87 10.19
N ASP A 63 11.39 15.62 9.10
CA ASP A 63 10.54 15.25 7.98
C ASP A 63 11.35 14.57 6.86
N ASP A 64 10.71 14.09 5.80
CA ASP A 64 11.39 13.29 4.77
C ASP A 64 12.40 14.11 3.95
N ASP A 65 12.27 15.44 3.91
CA ASP A 65 13.20 16.34 3.20
C ASP A 65 14.45 16.70 4.02
N ASP A 66 14.47 16.31 5.30
CA ASP A 66 15.60 16.56 6.18
C ASP A 66 16.68 15.48 6.04
N TYR A 67 17.92 15.87 6.33
CA TYR A 67 19.04 14.94 6.45
C TYR A 67 19.60 14.97 7.86
N PHE A 68 20.02 13.81 8.33
CA PHE A 68 20.61 13.69 9.66
C PHE A 68 21.74 12.66 9.72
N ASN A 69 22.59 12.80 10.72
CA ASN A 69 23.46 11.73 11.17
C ASN A 69 23.59 11.81 12.70
N LEU A 70 23.84 10.68 13.34
CA LEU A 70 24.01 10.56 14.78
C LEU A 70 25.42 10.04 15.09
N ILE A 71 26.16 10.85 15.82
CA ILE A 71 27.54 10.62 16.19
C ILE A 71 27.59 10.39 17.70
N LEU A 72 28.09 9.22 18.08
CA LEU A 72 28.41 8.87 19.46
C LEU A 72 29.84 9.33 19.76
N PHE A 73 30.04 9.97 20.91
CA PHE A 73 31.37 10.35 21.34
C PHE A 73 31.64 10.04 22.81
N SER A 74 32.83 9.51 23.05
CA SER A 74 33.48 9.42 24.36
C SER A 74 34.90 9.95 24.21
N ASN A 75 35.94 9.13 24.40
CA ASN A 75 37.31 9.50 24.05
C ASN A 75 37.56 9.40 22.52
N THR A 76 36.72 8.63 21.82
CA THR A 76 36.71 8.49 20.36
C THR A 76 35.34 8.86 19.81
N VAL A 77 35.30 9.22 18.53
CA VAL A 77 34.10 9.59 17.80
C VAL A 77 33.71 8.43 16.88
N ARG A 78 32.43 8.04 16.87
CA ARG A 78 31.91 6.95 16.04
C ARG A 78 30.51 7.30 15.52
N TYR A 79 30.25 6.96 14.27
CA TYR A 79 28.90 6.98 13.72
C TYR A 79 28.09 5.81 14.26
N ILE A 80 26.79 6.02 14.51
CA ILE A 80 25.91 4.95 14.99
C ILE A 80 25.76 3.82 13.96
N ASP A 81 25.63 4.19 12.69
CA ASP A 81 25.52 3.27 11.56
C ASP A 81 26.78 3.37 10.69
N GLY A 82 27.51 2.26 10.59
CA GLY A 82 28.74 2.18 9.79
C GLY A 82 28.52 2.34 8.29
N CYS A 83 27.28 2.13 7.78
CA CYS A 83 26.95 2.33 6.38
C CYS A 83 27.01 3.82 5.98
N PHE A 84 26.78 4.71 6.94
CA PHE A 84 26.73 6.17 6.73
C PHE A 84 27.92 6.90 7.35
N ASN A 85 29.08 6.23 7.39
CA ASN A 85 30.32 6.88 7.78
C ASN A 85 30.63 8.06 6.85
N GLN A 86 30.82 9.24 7.43
CA GLN A 86 31.15 10.48 6.72
C GLN A 86 30.10 10.92 5.67
N THR A 87 28.89 10.39 5.73
CA THR A 87 27.76 10.80 4.87
C THR A 87 26.53 11.13 5.71
N MET A 88 25.51 11.74 5.12
CA MET A 88 24.26 12.05 5.83
C MET A 88 23.15 11.09 5.39
N MET A 89 22.31 10.67 6.33
CA MET A 89 21.11 9.88 6.07
C MET A 89 19.93 10.79 5.79
N ARG A 90 19.10 10.42 4.82
CA ARG A 90 17.78 11.03 4.67
C ARG A 90 16.88 10.63 5.84
N ALA A 91 16.10 11.57 6.39
CA ALA A 91 15.21 11.33 7.52
C ALA A 91 13.87 10.65 7.16
N ASN A 92 13.93 9.60 6.33
CA ASN A 92 12.78 8.74 6.06
C ASN A 92 12.46 7.83 7.28
N ILE A 93 11.28 7.21 7.31
CA ILE A 93 10.87 6.39 8.46
C ILE A 93 11.79 5.18 8.64
N MET A 94 12.22 4.53 7.55
CA MET A 94 13.11 3.36 7.60
C MET A 94 14.45 3.67 8.28
N ASN A 95 15.14 4.74 7.87
CA ASN A 95 16.42 5.14 8.45
C ASN A 95 16.25 5.62 9.88
N LYS A 96 15.16 6.34 10.19
CA LYS A 96 14.87 6.79 11.56
C LYS A 96 14.67 5.59 12.49
N GLU A 97 13.84 4.62 12.13
CA GLU A 97 13.61 3.42 12.95
C GLU A 97 14.89 2.58 13.07
N ALA A 98 15.65 2.40 11.98
CA ALA A 98 16.92 1.68 12.04
C ALA A 98 17.93 2.33 13.02
N VAL A 99 18.05 3.67 12.99
CA VAL A 99 18.89 4.39 13.95
C VAL A 99 18.35 4.28 15.37
N LEU A 100 17.03 4.30 15.56
CA LEU A 100 16.42 4.14 16.88
C LEU A 100 16.72 2.75 17.47
N ASP A 101 16.63 1.70 16.68
CA ASP A 101 16.97 0.34 17.11
C ASP A 101 18.44 0.25 17.54
N LEU A 102 19.37 0.82 16.76
CA LEU A 102 20.80 0.88 17.10
C LEU A 102 21.06 1.68 18.39
N VAL A 103 20.34 2.79 18.58
CA VAL A 103 20.43 3.61 19.81
C VAL A 103 19.87 2.85 21.02
N GLU A 104 18.78 2.10 20.86
CA GLU A 104 18.23 1.27 21.94
C GLU A 104 19.14 0.09 22.31
N GLU A 105 19.78 -0.54 21.33
CA GLU A 105 20.76 -1.61 21.55
C GLU A 105 22.04 -1.14 22.24
N HIS A 106 22.42 0.14 22.08
CA HIS A 106 23.62 0.70 22.69
C HIS A 106 23.54 0.74 24.23
N LYS A 107 24.41 -0.03 24.91
CA LYS A 107 24.44 -0.14 26.39
C LYS A 107 25.73 0.34 27.04
N GLU A 108 26.79 0.56 26.27
CA GLU A 108 28.12 0.83 26.81
C GLU A 108 28.36 2.32 27.01
N THR A 109 28.52 2.75 28.27
CA THR A 109 29.02 4.09 28.61
C THR A 109 30.40 3.94 29.22
N LYS A 110 31.42 4.51 28.58
CA LYS A 110 32.83 4.30 28.96
C LYS A 110 33.65 5.56 28.68
N GLU A 111 34.74 5.71 29.42
CA GLU A 111 35.76 6.74 29.19
C GLU A 111 35.26 8.19 29.40
N LYS A 112 36.12 9.17 29.12
CA LYS A 112 35.81 10.61 29.23
C LYS A 112 35.36 11.15 27.88
N ALA A 113 34.43 12.09 27.89
CA ALA A 113 33.97 12.79 26.68
C ALA A 113 35.04 13.75 26.12
N ASN A 114 35.29 13.66 24.82
CA ASN A 114 36.14 14.58 24.06
C ASN A 114 35.28 15.40 23.08
N PHE A 115 34.76 16.54 23.57
CA PHE A 115 33.88 17.41 22.80
C PHE A 115 34.60 18.09 21.63
N GLY A 116 35.90 18.37 21.77
CA GLY A 116 36.71 18.97 20.70
C GLY A 116 36.68 18.10 19.44
N LEU A 117 37.02 16.82 19.58
CA LEU A 117 36.97 15.86 18.46
C LEU A 117 35.55 15.70 17.89
N ALA A 118 34.54 15.65 18.76
CA ALA A 118 33.14 15.49 18.32
C ALA A 118 32.66 16.68 17.48
N PHE A 119 32.95 17.91 17.90
CA PHE A 119 32.61 19.11 17.14
C PHE A 119 33.43 19.21 15.85
N GLU A 120 34.72 18.87 15.88
CA GLU A 120 35.54 18.85 14.66
C GLU A 120 34.95 17.89 13.61
N GLU A 121 34.58 16.67 13.99
CA GLU A 121 33.99 15.70 13.07
C GLU A 121 32.63 16.17 12.54
N ALA A 122 31.78 16.76 13.40
CA ALA A 122 30.49 17.30 12.98
C ALA A 122 30.64 18.44 11.95
N PHE A 123 31.57 19.38 12.17
CA PHE A 123 31.83 20.45 11.23
C PHE A 123 32.45 19.94 9.92
N LEU A 124 33.33 18.93 9.98
CA LEU A 124 33.87 18.30 8.79
C LEU A 124 32.76 17.64 7.97
N LEU A 125 31.86 16.88 8.60
CA LEU A 125 30.74 16.25 7.91
C LEU A 125 29.83 17.26 7.20
N LEU A 126 29.42 18.34 7.88
CA LEU A 126 28.60 19.40 7.26
C LEU A 126 29.31 20.10 6.09
N LYS A 127 30.64 20.17 6.12
CA LYS A 127 31.44 20.77 5.05
C LYS A 127 31.58 19.83 3.84
N HIS A 128 31.71 18.53 4.07
CA HIS A 128 31.79 17.52 3.01
C HIS A 128 30.49 17.47 2.19
N VAL A 129 29.35 17.43 2.87
CA VAL A 129 28.01 17.43 2.25
C VAL A 129 27.80 18.66 1.35
N PHE A 130 28.21 19.84 1.82
CA PHE A 130 28.10 21.08 1.06
C PHE A 130 28.86 21.07 -0.27
N ARG A 131 30.01 20.40 -0.32
CA ARG A 131 30.83 20.34 -1.53
C ARG A 131 30.18 19.44 -2.60
N GLU A 132 29.54 18.35 -2.20
CA GLU A 132 28.79 17.46 -3.09
C GLU A 132 27.45 18.04 -3.55
N GLU A 133 26.74 18.77 -2.69
CA GLU A 133 25.47 19.43 -3.02
C GLU A 133 25.65 20.63 -3.98
N SER A 134 26.78 21.34 -3.88
CA SER A 134 27.08 22.49 -4.74
C SER A 134 27.22 22.16 -6.25
N GLU A 135 27.42 20.89 -6.60
CA GLU A 135 27.48 20.41 -7.99
C GLU A 135 26.09 20.06 -8.57
N ARG A 136 25.04 19.93 -7.73
CA ARG A 136 23.63 19.65 -8.14
C ARG A 136 22.69 20.83 -7.84
N ALA A 137 23.20 22.06 -7.93
CA ALA A 137 22.56 23.27 -7.42
C ALA A 137 21.09 23.45 -7.88
N TYR A 138 20.16 23.20 -6.96
CA TYR A 138 18.86 23.87 -6.95
C TYR A 138 19.04 25.30 -6.40
N PRO A 139 18.39 26.35 -6.95
CA PRO A 139 18.64 27.75 -6.57
C PRO A 139 18.15 28.16 -5.16
N ASN A 140 17.71 27.23 -4.31
CA ASN A 140 17.04 27.49 -3.04
C ASN A 140 17.77 26.95 -1.81
N ASP A 141 19.10 26.82 -1.87
CA ASP A 141 19.93 26.26 -0.79
C ASP A 141 20.18 27.24 0.39
N LEU A 142 19.10 27.89 0.82
CA LEU A 142 19.00 28.79 1.98
C LEU A 142 18.64 28.02 3.27
N CYS A 143 18.85 26.70 3.29
CA CYS A 143 18.34 25.80 4.32
C CYS A 143 19.24 25.70 5.57
N ASN A 144 18.64 25.31 6.70
CA ASN A 144 19.24 25.43 8.04
C ASN A 144 20.24 24.30 8.32
N LYS A 145 21.45 24.65 8.79
CA LYS A 145 22.46 23.70 9.30
C LYS A 145 22.45 23.71 10.83
N ALA A 146 22.34 22.55 11.45
CA ALA A 146 22.24 22.45 12.89
C ALA A 146 23.11 21.32 13.47
N ILE A 147 23.76 21.60 14.60
CA ILE A 147 24.39 20.60 15.46
C ILE A 147 23.61 20.58 16.77
N LEU A 148 23.13 19.41 17.18
CA LEU A 148 22.39 19.16 18.42
C LEU A 148 23.29 18.37 19.36
N LEU A 149 23.82 19.01 20.41
CA LEU A 149 24.61 18.38 21.46
C LEU A 149 23.70 17.88 22.58
N ILE A 150 23.80 16.59 22.94
CA ILE A 150 23.11 15.96 24.07
C ILE A 150 24.18 15.47 25.05
N THR A 151 24.20 16.05 26.26
CA THR A 151 25.22 15.75 27.29
C THR A 151 24.70 16.10 28.69
N ASP A 152 25.33 15.55 29.73
CA ASP A 152 25.10 15.90 31.13
C ASP A 152 25.94 17.09 31.62
N GLY A 153 26.99 17.48 30.88
CA GLY A 153 27.80 18.64 31.19
C GLY A 153 29.02 18.80 30.28
N VAL A 154 29.58 20.02 30.24
CA VAL A 154 30.74 20.33 29.38
C VAL A 154 31.81 21.04 30.21
N PRO A 155 33.09 20.63 30.10
CA PRO A 155 34.15 21.15 30.96
C PRO A 155 34.65 22.55 30.59
N GLU A 156 34.51 22.98 29.33
CA GLU A 156 34.99 24.27 28.82
C GLU A 156 34.21 24.76 27.57
N HIS A 157 34.43 26.02 27.18
CA HIS A 157 33.76 26.68 26.04
C HIS A 157 34.16 26.20 24.63
N TYR A 158 35.27 25.46 24.45
CA TYR A 158 35.81 25.01 23.15
C TYR A 158 35.81 26.09 22.04
N SER A 159 36.09 27.35 22.40
CA SER A 159 36.01 28.50 21.48
C SER A 159 36.91 28.38 20.27
N ASN A 160 38.08 27.75 20.42
CA ASN A 160 39.03 27.45 19.37
C ASN A 160 38.42 26.65 18.19
N VAL A 161 37.54 25.68 18.48
CA VAL A 161 36.87 24.88 17.43
C VAL A 161 35.85 25.74 16.69
N PHE A 162 35.03 26.52 17.42
CA PHE A 162 34.03 27.39 16.79
C PHE A 162 34.67 28.52 15.97
N GLU A 163 35.78 29.09 16.44
CA GLU A 163 36.56 30.10 15.72
C GLU A 163 37.13 29.56 14.40
N LYS A 164 37.58 28.31 14.39
CA LYS A 164 38.19 27.67 13.21
C LYS A 164 37.16 27.22 12.17
N TYR A 165 36.02 26.68 12.60
CA TYR A 165 35.09 25.99 11.70
C TYR A 165 33.77 26.74 11.43
N ASN A 166 33.30 27.62 12.33
CA ASN A 166 31.98 28.25 12.20
C ASN A 166 32.04 29.79 12.16
N TRP A 167 33.02 30.45 12.77
CA TRP A 167 33.09 31.91 12.84
C TRP A 167 33.90 32.50 11.67
N PRO A 168 33.65 33.76 11.26
CA PRO A 168 32.71 34.74 11.83
C PRO A 168 31.28 34.67 11.28
N SER A 169 31.04 33.96 10.17
CA SER A 169 29.75 33.95 9.47
C SER A 169 28.65 33.16 10.18
N LYS A 170 29.03 32.22 11.07
CA LYS A 170 28.11 31.37 11.86
C LYS A 170 27.02 30.70 11.02
N PRO A 171 27.37 30.01 9.91
CA PRO A 171 26.39 29.35 9.04
C PRO A 171 25.70 28.16 9.72
N THR A 172 26.34 27.54 10.71
CA THR A 172 25.81 26.40 11.46
C THR A 172 25.32 26.85 12.83
N ARG A 173 24.08 26.50 13.18
CA ARG A 173 23.51 26.74 14.51
C ARG A 173 23.85 25.60 15.46
N VAL A 174 24.25 25.93 16.69
CA VAL A 174 24.56 24.92 17.71
C VAL A 174 23.51 24.96 18.80
N PHE A 175 22.84 23.84 19.02
CA PHE A 175 21.83 23.63 20.05
C PHE A 175 22.38 22.68 21.10
N THR A 176 22.08 22.95 22.36
CA THR A 176 22.61 22.16 23.47
C THR A 176 21.47 21.71 24.39
N PHE A 177 21.34 20.40 24.57
CA PHE A 177 20.42 19.75 25.49
C PHE A 177 21.22 19.23 26.69
N LEU A 178 21.00 19.88 27.83
CA LEU A 178 21.60 19.48 29.10
C LEU A 178 20.69 18.49 29.81
N LEU A 179 21.23 17.35 30.23
CA LEU A 179 20.46 16.30 30.89
C LEU A 179 20.70 16.26 32.41
N GLY A 180 19.63 16.03 33.18
CA GLY A 180 19.71 15.72 34.60
C GLY A 180 19.18 16.81 35.54
N HIS A 181 18.85 16.42 36.78
CA HIS A 181 18.28 17.31 37.79
C HIS A 181 19.33 18.19 38.51
N GLU A 182 20.53 17.65 38.76
CA GLU A 182 21.57 18.28 39.56
C GLU A 182 22.81 18.61 38.71
N VAL A 183 22.71 19.67 37.91
CA VAL A 183 23.84 20.08 37.06
C VAL A 183 24.62 21.21 37.73
N GLY A 184 25.91 20.98 38.03
CA GLY A 184 26.75 21.89 38.82
C GLY A 184 27.06 23.22 38.14
N ASP A 185 27.36 23.23 36.83
CA ASP A 185 27.62 24.46 36.05
C ASP A 185 26.99 24.39 34.65
N THR A 186 26.11 25.34 34.36
CA THR A 186 25.37 25.44 33.08
C THR A 186 25.93 26.51 32.15
N ARG A 187 26.92 27.29 32.61
CA ARG A 187 27.43 28.47 31.89
C ARG A 187 28.07 28.09 30.56
N GLU A 188 28.91 27.06 30.58
CA GLU A 188 29.67 26.62 29.41
C GLU A 188 28.74 26.14 28.29
N VAL A 189 27.81 25.25 28.63
CA VAL A 189 26.83 24.67 27.70
C VAL A 189 25.93 25.75 27.11
N ARG A 190 25.42 26.64 27.95
CA ARG A 190 24.60 27.78 27.52
C ARG A 190 25.38 28.73 26.61
N TRP A 191 26.64 29.00 26.94
CA TRP A 191 27.49 29.87 26.14
C TRP A 191 27.69 29.33 24.73
N MET A 192 27.96 28.04 24.57
CA MET A 192 28.15 27.42 23.24
C MET A 192 26.94 27.60 22.33
N ALA A 193 25.72 27.43 22.87
CA ALA A 193 24.49 27.65 22.11
C ALA A 193 24.29 29.14 21.76
N CYS A 194 24.47 30.04 22.73
CA CYS A 194 24.29 31.48 22.52
C CYS A 194 25.32 32.06 21.54
N ALA A 195 26.58 31.62 21.60
CA ALA A 195 27.65 32.11 20.76
C ALA A 195 27.48 31.69 19.28
N ASN A 196 26.74 30.61 19.01
CA ASN A 196 26.52 30.05 17.68
C ASN A 196 25.06 30.15 17.21
N ASN A 197 24.31 31.19 17.62
CA ASN A 197 22.95 31.48 17.14
C ASN A 197 21.93 30.33 17.32
N GLY A 198 22.12 29.46 18.32
CA GLY A 198 21.19 28.37 18.62
C GLY A 198 20.38 28.60 19.89
N TYR A 199 20.05 27.51 20.60
CA TYR A 199 19.24 27.53 21.81
C TYR A 199 19.73 26.51 22.84
N TYR A 200 19.62 26.88 24.11
CA TYR A 200 19.94 26.04 25.25
C TYR A 200 18.65 25.51 25.87
N SER A 201 18.58 24.20 26.12
CA SER A 201 17.44 23.55 26.77
C SER A 201 17.92 22.60 27.86
N HIS A 202 17.22 22.60 28.99
CA HIS A 202 17.52 21.76 30.15
C HIS A 202 16.40 20.73 30.32
N ILE A 203 16.77 19.44 30.22
CA ILE A 203 15.86 18.31 30.35
C ILE A 203 16.11 17.64 31.71
N HIS A 204 15.19 17.82 32.64
CA HIS A 204 15.30 17.25 33.98
C HIS A 204 14.86 15.78 34.01
N SER A 205 13.78 15.46 33.32
CA SER A 205 13.15 14.14 33.35
C SER A 205 12.66 13.68 31.96
N LEU A 206 12.27 12.41 31.86
CA LEU A 206 11.67 11.84 30.64
C LEU A 206 10.39 12.56 30.20
N ALA A 207 9.61 13.10 31.14
CA ALA A 207 8.36 13.81 30.83
C ALA A 207 8.61 15.17 30.17
N ASP A 208 9.74 15.79 30.47
CA ASP A 208 10.09 17.13 29.98
C ASP A 208 10.67 17.11 28.57
N VAL A 209 11.04 15.92 28.05
CA VAL A 209 11.74 15.75 26.77
C VAL A 209 10.95 16.35 25.61
N GLN A 210 9.65 16.02 25.50
CA GLN A 210 8.83 16.42 24.36
C GLN A 210 8.74 17.94 24.21
N GLU A 211 8.49 18.67 25.30
CA GLU A 211 8.33 20.14 25.25
C GLU A 211 9.67 20.85 25.02
N ASN A 212 10.75 20.31 25.59
CA ASN A 212 12.08 20.91 25.47
C ASN A 212 12.70 20.75 24.09
N VAL A 213 12.55 19.57 23.47
CA VAL A 213 13.05 19.30 22.13
C VAL A 213 12.40 20.23 21.11
N GLN A 214 11.11 20.54 21.23
CA GLN A 214 10.43 21.37 20.23
C GLN A 214 10.90 22.84 20.19
N ASN A 215 11.63 23.33 21.19
CA ASN A 215 12.08 24.72 21.22
C ASN A 215 13.11 25.07 20.13
N TYR A 216 13.88 24.09 19.62
CA TYR A 216 14.84 24.36 18.55
C TYR A 216 14.12 24.74 17.23
N ILE A 217 12.94 24.18 16.97
CA ILE A 217 12.10 24.46 15.79
C ILE A 217 11.75 25.95 15.72
N LYS A 218 11.38 26.54 16.87
CA LYS A 218 11.06 27.97 16.99
C LYS A 218 12.23 28.87 16.61
N VAL A 219 13.47 28.42 16.82
CA VAL A 219 14.68 29.18 16.42
C VAL A 219 14.97 28.98 14.94
N LEU A 220 14.76 27.78 14.41
CA LEU A 220 14.92 27.48 13.00
C LEU A 220 13.89 28.19 12.09
N SER A 221 12.71 28.53 12.62
CA SER A 221 11.68 29.25 11.87
C SER A 221 11.96 30.76 11.72
N ARG A 222 12.80 31.36 12.58
CA ARG A 222 13.04 32.83 12.61
C ARG A 222 13.45 33.44 11.27
N PRO A 223 14.37 32.86 10.47
CA PRO A 223 14.74 33.43 9.17
C PRO A 223 13.57 33.50 8.19
N MET A 224 12.68 32.50 8.22
CA MET A 224 11.47 32.49 7.39
C MET A 224 10.52 33.62 7.79
N VAL A 225 10.39 33.86 9.11
CA VAL A 225 9.55 34.94 9.65
C VAL A 225 10.09 36.31 9.23
N ILE A 226 11.39 36.54 9.42
CA ILE A 226 12.05 37.82 9.12
C ILE A 226 11.97 38.13 7.62
N ASN A 227 12.16 37.12 6.76
CA ASN A 227 12.09 37.27 5.31
C ASN A 227 10.65 37.24 4.76
N ARG A 228 9.63 37.10 5.62
CA ARG A 228 8.20 36.96 5.25
C ARG A 228 7.96 35.89 4.20
N PHE A 229 8.62 34.76 4.34
CA PHE A 229 8.52 33.65 3.41
C PHE A 229 7.23 32.87 3.66
N HIS A 230 6.20 33.10 2.84
CA HIS A 230 4.88 32.47 2.93
C HIS A 230 4.72 31.42 1.84
N ASN A 231 5.48 30.33 1.95
CA ASN A 231 5.33 29.23 1.00
C ASN A 231 4.21 28.31 1.44
N LEU A 232 3.34 27.99 0.48
CA LEU A 232 2.33 26.97 0.60
C LEU A 232 3.01 25.62 0.43
N VAL A 233 2.89 24.74 1.44
CA VAL A 233 3.55 23.44 1.44
C VAL A 233 2.49 22.33 1.48
N PHE A 234 2.71 21.29 0.68
CA PHE A 234 1.89 20.08 0.69
C PHE A 234 2.57 19.03 1.56
N SER A 235 1.83 18.45 2.50
CA SER A 235 2.37 17.35 3.32
C SER A 235 2.38 16.03 2.57
N SER A 236 3.32 15.16 2.97
CA SER A 236 3.28 13.74 2.61
C SER A 236 1.96 13.09 3.06
N LEU A 237 1.61 11.98 2.40
CA LEU A 237 0.40 11.22 2.70
C LEU A 237 0.34 10.87 4.19
N TYR A 238 -0.77 11.17 4.86
CA TYR A 238 -0.98 10.73 6.23
C TYR A 238 -2.42 10.27 6.45
N GLN A 239 -2.61 9.48 7.50
CA GLN A 239 -3.94 9.08 7.95
C GLN A 239 -4.43 10.08 8.99
N ASP A 240 -5.64 10.58 8.80
CA ASP A 240 -6.26 11.47 9.77
C ASP A 240 -6.48 10.74 11.10
N HIS A 241 -6.19 11.44 12.19
CA HIS A 241 -6.39 10.95 13.55
C HIS A 241 -7.87 10.60 13.82
N MET A 242 -8.81 11.31 13.17
CA MET A 242 -10.24 11.04 13.30
C MET A 242 -10.73 9.83 12.46
N SER A 243 -9.87 9.24 11.61
CA SER A 243 -10.25 8.15 10.70
C SER A 243 -10.73 6.88 11.42
N HIS A 244 -10.34 6.67 12.68
CA HIS A 244 -10.80 5.54 13.50
C HIS A 244 -12.29 5.58 13.85
N LEU A 245 -12.93 6.77 13.82
CA LEU A 245 -14.33 6.93 14.22
C LEU A 245 -15.32 6.82 13.05
N ASN A 246 -14.87 7.10 11.82
CA ASN A 246 -15.72 7.10 10.63
C ASN A 246 -15.15 6.16 9.57
N LYS A 247 -15.38 4.85 9.74
CA LYS A 247 -15.01 3.83 8.75
C LYS A 247 -15.73 4.05 7.40
N ASP A 248 -16.88 4.72 7.43
CA ASP A 248 -17.78 4.84 6.28
C ASP A 248 -17.60 6.14 5.46
N THR A 249 -16.90 7.17 5.97
CA THR A 249 -16.84 8.49 5.28
C THR A 249 -15.65 8.69 4.33
N GLY A 250 -14.81 7.67 4.10
CA GLY A 250 -13.70 7.76 3.15
C GLY A 250 -12.54 8.69 3.57
N LEU A 251 -12.54 9.17 4.82
CA LEU A 251 -11.50 10.03 5.43
C LEU A 251 -10.26 9.24 5.88
N GLN A 252 -9.83 8.23 5.12
CA GLN A 252 -8.74 7.33 5.54
C GLN A 252 -7.35 7.91 5.29
N PHE A 253 -7.15 8.57 4.15
CA PHE A 253 -5.84 9.11 3.75
C PHE A 253 -5.99 10.50 3.14
N MET A 254 -5.13 11.41 3.57
CA MET A 254 -5.17 12.81 3.19
C MET A 254 -3.77 13.36 2.94
N THR A 255 -3.73 14.47 2.21
CA THR A 255 -2.61 15.41 2.17
C THR A 255 -3.13 16.74 2.66
N SER A 256 -2.33 17.48 3.41
CA SER A 256 -2.68 18.82 3.90
C SER A 256 -1.93 19.86 3.11
N VAL A 257 -2.61 20.96 2.82
CA VAL A 257 -1.97 22.20 2.42
C VAL A 257 -1.76 23.04 3.67
N ALA A 258 -0.52 23.43 3.95
CA ALA A 258 -0.16 24.16 5.15
C ALA A 258 0.57 25.48 4.84
N ILE A 259 0.35 26.48 5.70
CA ILE A 259 0.99 27.79 5.65
C ILE A 259 1.36 28.24 7.08
N PRO A 260 2.58 28.78 7.29
CA PRO A 260 2.94 29.33 8.59
C PRO A 260 2.25 30.67 8.87
N VAL A 261 1.95 30.92 10.15
CA VAL A 261 1.34 32.15 10.63
C VAL A 261 2.31 32.83 11.59
N PHE A 262 2.67 34.07 11.26
CA PHE A 262 3.69 34.84 11.97
C PHE A 262 3.09 35.98 12.78
N ASP A 263 3.81 36.41 13.83
CA ASP A 263 3.48 37.65 14.53
C ASP A 263 3.88 38.85 13.66
N THR A 264 2.91 39.70 13.31
CA THR A 264 3.12 40.87 12.44
C THR A 264 3.30 42.18 13.20
N LYS A 265 3.38 42.15 14.54
CA LYS A 265 3.61 43.36 15.33
C LYS A 265 5.01 43.94 15.03
N ASN A 266 5.07 45.25 14.83
CA ASN A 266 6.33 45.94 14.54
C ASN A 266 7.38 45.78 15.66
N GLU A 267 6.94 45.65 16.92
CA GLU A 267 7.81 45.49 18.10
C GLU A 267 8.50 44.12 18.15
N THR A 268 7.83 43.05 17.70
CA THR A 268 8.35 41.67 17.70
C THR A 268 8.92 41.25 16.33
N HIS A 269 8.98 42.17 15.37
CA HIS A 269 9.44 41.91 14.00
C HIS A 269 10.89 41.40 13.94
N GLY A 270 11.76 41.86 14.84
CA GLY A 270 13.15 41.39 14.93
C GLY A 270 13.31 40.04 15.64
N GLU A 271 12.30 39.61 16.42
CA GLU A 271 12.34 38.35 17.16
C GLU A 271 11.95 37.14 16.29
N GLY A 272 11.19 37.40 15.22
CA GLY A 272 10.82 36.38 14.23
C GLY A 272 9.90 35.30 14.81
N ASN A 273 8.83 35.69 15.50
CA ASN A 273 7.97 34.75 16.23
C ASN A 273 6.96 34.03 15.32
N LEU A 274 6.94 32.69 15.40
CA LEU A 274 5.94 31.82 14.77
C LEU A 274 4.76 31.63 15.72
N LEU A 275 3.56 32.08 15.32
CA LEU A 275 2.34 31.88 16.10
C LEU A 275 1.80 30.46 15.95
N GLY A 276 1.92 29.89 14.76
CA GLY A 276 1.47 28.53 14.46
C GLY A 276 1.42 28.26 12.97
N VAL A 277 0.74 27.17 12.59
CA VAL A 277 0.54 26.74 11.21
C VAL A 277 -0.96 26.57 10.98
N MET A 278 -1.44 27.10 9.87
CA MET A 278 -2.81 26.87 9.39
C MET A 278 -2.75 25.88 8.23
N GLY A 279 -3.67 24.92 8.21
CA GLY A 279 -3.76 23.99 7.09
C GLY A 279 -5.18 23.53 6.80
N THR A 280 -5.36 22.99 5.60
CA THR A 280 -6.61 22.35 5.17
C THR A 280 -6.30 21.00 4.55
N ASP A 281 -7.14 20.01 4.87
CA ASP A 281 -6.94 18.64 4.44
C ASP A 281 -7.67 18.37 3.13
N ILE A 282 -7.01 17.61 2.26
CA ILE A 282 -7.53 17.16 0.96
C ILE A 282 -7.54 15.63 0.98
N PRO A 283 -8.73 14.99 0.94
CA PRO A 283 -8.83 13.54 0.87
C PRO A 283 -8.24 13.00 -0.42
N VAL A 284 -7.48 11.91 -0.35
CA VAL A 284 -6.91 11.28 -1.55
C VAL A 284 -8.00 10.76 -2.50
N SER A 285 -9.18 10.42 -1.97
CA SER A 285 -10.36 10.07 -2.76
C SER A 285 -10.82 11.21 -3.69
N SER A 286 -10.60 12.47 -3.31
CA SER A 286 -10.93 13.62 -4.18
C SER A 286 -10.06 13.68 -5.43
N PHE A 287 -8.81 13.20 -5.36
CA PHE A 287 -7.96 13.09 -6.55
C PHE A 287 -8.39 11.93 -7.46
N LYS A 288 -8.87 10.81 -6.89
CA LYS A 288 -9.43 9.69 -7.68
C LYS A 288 -10.62 10.15 -8.53
N ASP A 289 -11.45 11.05 -8.00
CA ASP A 289 -12.60 11.60 -8.72
C ASP A 289 -12.23 12.44 -9.96
N LEU A 290 -11.01 13.00 -10.00
CA LEU A 290 -10.51 13.76 -11.15
C LEU A 290 -10.08 12.85 -12.31
N ALA A 291 -9.74 11.60 -12.03
CA ALA A 291 -9.30 10.61 -13.02
C ALA A 291 -10.17 9.34 -12.96
N PRO A 292 -11.46 9.43 -13.32
CA PRO A 292 -12.38 8.31 -13.18
C PRO A 292 -12.07 7.18 -14.17
N SER A 293 -12.25 5.93 -13.73
CA SER A 293 -12.07 4.72 -14.55
C SER A 293 -12.87 4.77 -15.85
N SER A 294 -14.05 5.39 -15.84
CA SER A 294 -14.90 5.58 -17.03
C SER A 294 -14.19 6.30 -18.17
N LYS A 295 -13.23 7.19 -17.88
CA LYS A 295 -12.40 7.88 -18.88
C LYS A 295 -11.12 7.11 -19.20
N LEU A 296 -10.49 6.53 -18.19
CA LEU A 296 -9.21 5.81 -18.31
C LEU A 296 -9.34 4.44 -18.99
N GLY A 297 -10.53 3.82 -18.97
CA GLY A 297 -10.78 2.49 -19.50
C GLY A 297 -10.21 1.37 -18.61
N ALA A 298 -10.48 0.12 -19.00
CA ALA A 298 -9.99 -1.04 -18.26
C ALA A 298 -8.46 -1.10 -18.25
N ASN A 299 -7.88 -1.47 -17.12
CA ASN A 299 -6.43 -1.52 -16.86
C ASN A 299 -5.68 -0.17 -17.00
N GLY A 300 -6.36 0.92 -17.35
CA GLY A 300 -5.81 2.28 -17.30
C GLY A 300 -6.00 2.88 -15.92
N PHE A 301 -5.02 3.64 -15.44
CA PHE A 301 -5.07 4.22 -14.10
C PHE A 301 -4.29 5.53 -14.02
N ALA A 302 -4.64 6.33 -13.02
CA ALA A 302 -3.91 7.53 -12.65
C ALA A 302 -3.09 7.28 -11.38
N PHE A 303 -1.97 7.98 -11.28
CA PHE A 303 -1.07 7.90 -10.14
C PHE A 303 -0.49 9.28 -9.82
N MET A 304 -0.02 9.45 -8.59
CA MET A 304 0.59 10.70 -8.15
C MET A 304 1.79 10.40 -7.28
N ILE A 305 2.85 11.19 -7.45
CA ILE A 305 4.07 11.14 -6.64
C ILE A 305 4.38 12.52 -6.07
N ASN A 306 4.98 12.56 -4.88
CA ASN A 306 5.53 13.80 -4.33
C ASN A 306 6.91 14.13 -4.94
N GLU A 307 7.53 15.21 -4.48
CA GLU A 307 8.88 15.64 -4.90
C GLU A 307 10.02 14.68 -4.55
N ASN A 308 9.71 13.65 -3.76
CA ASN A 308 10.65 12.63 -3.32
C ASN A 308 10.51 11.30 -4.06
N GLY A 309 9.52 11.18 -4.95
CA GLY A 309 9.20 9.93 -5.66
C GLY A 309 8.26 8.99 -4.91
N TYR A 310 7.81 9.36 -3.70
CA TYR A 310 6.86 8.56 -2.92
C TYR A 310 5.44 8.67 -3.47
N VAL A 311 4.74 7.54 -3.45
CA VAL A 311 3.39 7.40 -4.00
C VAL A 311 2.36 8.08 -3.09
N LEU A 312 1.62 9.06 -3.64
CA LEU A 312 0.44 9.65 -3.02
C LEU A 312 -0.85 8.95 -3.43
N LEU A 313 -0.89 8.47 -4.69
CA LEU A 313 -2.05 7.78 -5.26
C LEU A 313 -1.58 6.72 -6.25
N HIS A 314 -2.09 5.50 -6.10
CA HIS A 314 -2.01 4.42 -7.09
C HIS A 314 -3.08 3.36 -6.80
N PRO A 315 -3.63 2.63 -7.79
CA PRO A 315 -4.60 1.55 -7.54
C PRO A 315 -4.09 0.45 -6.61
N ASP A 316 -2.84 0.01 -6.83
CA ASP A 316 -2.19 -1.06 -6.04
C ASP A 316 -1.49 -0.56 -4.76
N PHE A 317 -1.70 0.71 -4.38
CA PHE A 317 -1.20 1.24 -3.12
C PHE A 317 -2.09 0.75 -1.95
N LYS A 318 -1.50 0.00 -1.02
CA LYS A 318 -2.14 -0.71 0.09
C LYS A 318 -1.56 -0.23 1.44
N PRO A 319 -2.01 0.92 1.95
CA PRO A 319 -1.48 1.46 3.21
C PRO A 319 -1.98 0.72 4.47
N SER A 320 -3.02 -0.11 4.36
CA SER A 320 -3.52 -0.93 5.46
C SER A 320 -3.97 -2.31 4.99
N TRP A 321 -3.88 -3.29 5.88
CA TRP A 321 -4.22 -4.69 5.63
C TRP A 321 -5.38 -5.14 6.53
N LYS A 322 -6.31 -5.89 5.93
CA LYS A 322 -7.33 -6.64 6.66
C LYS A 322 -6.84 -8.07 6.84
N THR A 323 -6.29 -8.41 8.00
CA THR A 323 -5.94 -9.81 8.29
C THR A 323 -7.15 -10.53 8.87
N SER A 324 -7.32 -11.81 8.54
CA SER A 324 -8.44 -12.63 9.05
C SER A 324 -8.30 -12.98 10.54
N LYS A 325 -7.10 -12.81 11.10
CA LYS A 325 -6.77 -13.11 12.50
C LYS A 325 -6.84 -11.90 13.43
N LEU A 326 -6.44 -10.70 12.96
CA LEU A 326 -6.58 -9.47 13.73
C LEU A 326 -7.89 -8.82 13.32
N LYS A 327 -8.84 -8.70 14.26
CA LYS A 327 -10.12 -8.02 14.03
C LYS A 327 -10.00 -6.52 13.69
N ALA A 328 -8.78 -5.99 13.57
CA ALA A 328 -8.45 -4.60 13.27
C ALA A 328 -7.65 -4.50 11.95
N ASN A 329 -7.87 -3.41 11.20
CA ASN A 329 -7.01 -3.07 10.06
C ASN A 329 -5.59 -2.80 10.58
N THR A 330 -4.62 -3.63 10.20
CA THR A 330 -3.21 -3.40 10.53
C THR A 330 -2.64 -2.37 9.55
N MET A 331 -2.16 -1.25 10.08
CA MET A 331 -1.51 -0.21 9.27
C MET A 331 -0.10 -0.68 8.88
N ASN A 332 0.30 -0.46 7.63
CA ASN A 332 1.71 -0.58 7.28
C ASN A 332 2.44 0.64 7.90
N PRO A 333 3.42 0.49 8.80
CA PRO A 333 4.10 1.63 9.43
C PRO A 333 4.91 2.49 8.44
N PHE A 334 5.32 1.92 7.30
CA PHE A 334 6.16 2.58 6.30
C PHE A 334 5.39 3.11 5.09
N TYR A 335 4.05 3.16 5.17
CA TYR A 335 3.18 3.56 4.04
C TYR A 335 3.48 4.93 3.42
N ARG A 336 4.19 5.82 4.13
CA ARG A 336 4.52 7.18 3.68
C ARG A 336 5.73 7.24 2.75
N ASN A 337 6.59 6.22 2.78
CA ASN A 337 7.85 6.18 2.02
C ASN A 337 7.86 5.02 1.02
N ILE A 338 6.73 4.74 0.37
CA ILE A 338 6.64 3.72 -0.68
C ILE A 338 6.99 4.37 -2.01
N ASP A 339 8.03 3.86 -2.68
CA ASP A 339 8.48 4.35 -3.97
C ASP A 339 7.59 3.88 -5.12
N LEU A 340 7.57 4.64 -6.21
CA LEU A 340 6.78 4.29 -7.40
C LEU A 340 7.20 2.94 -8.01
N THR A 341 8.50 2.62 -7.96
CA THR A 341 9.06 1.34 -8.44
C THR A 341 8.52 0.13 -7.70
N ASP A 342 8.18 0.29 -6.43
CA ASP A 342 7.73 -0.78 -5.54
C ASP A 342 6.25 -1.13 -5.76
N VAL A 343 5.53 -0.24 -6.46
CA VAL A 343 4.11 -0.39 -6.78
C VAL A 343 3.91 -0.72 -8.26
N PHE A 344 4.67 -0.08 -9.17
CA PHE A 344 4.52 -0.29 -10.61
C PHE A 344 5.11 -1.60 -11.12
N ASN A 345 6.09 -2.15 -10.41
CA ASN A 345 6.84 -3.34 -10.78
C ASN A 345 7.23 -3.35 -12.28
N PRO A 346 8.06 -2.37 -12.71
CA PRO A 346 8.47 -2.24 -14.10
C PRO A 346 9.35 -3.41 -14.52
N ASP A 347 9.22 -3.82 -15.79
CA ASP A 347 10.06 -4.87 -16.36
C ASP A 347 11.53 -4.45 -16.49
N ASN A 348 11.76 -3.17 -16.80
CA ASN A 348 13.08 -2.53 -16.80
C ASN A 348 13.09 -1.39 -15.77
N LYS A 349 13.72 -1.65 -14.62
CA LYS A 349 13.81 -0.69 -13.51
C LYS A 349 14.62 0.57 -13.88
N ASP A 350 15.67 0.43 -14.68
CA ASP A 350 16.53 1.56 -15.06
C ASP A 350 15.79 2.54 -15.97
N GLN A 351 15.11 2.02 -17.01
CA GLN A 351 14.25 2.84 -17.87
C GLN A 351 13.16 3.54 -17.07
N PHE A 352 12.58 2.85 -16.08
CA PHE A 352 11.52 3.43 -15.26
C PHE A 352 12.06 4.48 -14.27
N LYS A 353 13.31 4.36 -13.83
CA LYS A 353 13.97 5.37 -13.02
C LYS A 353 14.14 6.67 -13.78
N ASP A 354 14.52 6.62 -15.06
CA ASP A 354 14.61 7.82 -15.92
C ASP A 354 13.26 8.56 -15.99
N ILE A 355 12.14 7.83 -16.03
CA ILE A 355 10.78 8.40 -15.99
C ILE A 355 10.54 9.14 -14.68
N ILE A 356 10.90 8.52 -13.54
CA ILE A 356 10.75 9.14 -12.23
C ILE A 356 11.62 10.41 -12.15
N ASP A 357 12.88 10.32 -12.57
CA ASP A 357 13.81 11.45 -12.56
C ASP A 357 13.29 12.62 -13.43
N GLU A 358 12.68 12.33 -14.59
CA GLU A 358 12.03 13.36 -15.43
C GLU A 358 10.79 13.96 -14.75
N MET A 359 9.99 13.14 -14.06
CA MET A 359 8.83 13.59 -13.28
C MET A 359 9.21 14.44 -12.06
N LEU A 360 10.38 14.20 -11.48
CA LEU A 360 10.91 14.93 -10.32
C LEU A 360 11.69 16.18 -10.72
N SER A 361 12.26 16.21 -11.92
CA SER A 361 13.00 17.35 -12.45
C SER A 361 12.18 18.64 -12.45
N SER A 362 12.85 19.76 -12.15
CA SER A 362 12.27 21.10 -12.17
C SER A 362 12.15 21.68 -13.59
N THR A 363 12.81 21.08 -14.58
CA THR A 363 12.87 21.61 -15.96
C THR A 363 11.71 21.11 -16.83
N THR A 364 11.15 19.94 -16.53
CA THR A 364 10.15 19.28 -17.38
C THR A 364 8.76 19.40 -16.76
N ALA A 365 7.92 20.28 -17.32
CA ALA A 365 6.58 20.50 -16.79
C ALA A 365 5.59 19.38 -17.17
N MET A 366 5.81 18.69 -18.29
CA MET A 366 4.94 17.65 -18.84
C MET A 366 5.73 16.79 -19.81
N GLY A 367 5.45 15.49 -19.82
CA GLY A 367 6.11 14.55 -20.73
C GLY A 367 5.26 13.30 -20.99
N SER A 368 5.76 12.46 -21.87
CA SER A 368 5.11 11.19 -22.20
C SER A 368 6.11 10.14 -22.62
N PHE A 369 5.89 8.91 -22.17
CA PHE A 369 6.68 7.75 -22.51
C PHE A 369 5.79 6.69 -23.15
N GLU A 370 6.27 6.10 -24.24
CA GLU A 370 5.59 5.03 -24.96
C GLU A 370 6.31 3.69 -24.74
N ASN A 371 5.57 2.60 -24.89
CA ASN A 371 6.09 1.23 -24.80
C ASN A 371 6.72 0.87 -23.44
N ILE A 372 6.15 1.37 -22.34
CA ILE A 372 6.60 1.02 -20.99
C ILE A 372 5.94 -0.28 -20.57
N ASN A 373 6.75 -1.32 -20.37
CA ASN A 373 6.24 -2.63 -19.96
C ASN A 373 6.17 -2.73 -18.44
N LEU A 374 4.95 -2.94 -17.93
CA LEU A 374 4.67 -3.10 -16.51
C LEU A 374 4.07 -4.47 -16.23
N TRP A 375 4.45 -5.06 -15.09
CA TRP A 375 3.82 -6.27 -14.59
C TRP A 375 2.58 -5.91 -13.79
N SER A 376 1.43 -6.32 -14.30
CA SER A 376 0.13 -6.01 -13.71
C SER A 376 -0.56 -7.28 -13.25
N HIS A 377 -1.21 -7.21 -12.09
CA HIS A 377 -1.73 -8.39 -11.43
C HIS A 377 -3.26 -8.43 -11.36
N THR A 378 -3.82 -9.62 -11.34
CA THR A 378 -5.24 -9.88 -11.05
C THR A 378 -5.38 -11.00 -10.00
N ASP A 379 -6.56 -11.13 -9.39
CA ASP A 379 -6.85 -12.15 -8.37
C ASP A 379 -5.90 -12.14 -7.15
N ASN A 380 -5.58 -10.95 -6.62
CA ASN A 380 -4.66 -10.75 -5.49
C ASN A 380 -3.27 -11.35 -5.76
N MET A 381 -2.61 -10.90 -6.83
CA MET A 381 -1.24 -11.30 -7.22
C MET A 381 -1.06 -12.78 -7.62
N LYS A 382 -2.16 -13.48 -7.86
CA LYS A 382 -2.12 -14.87 -8.34
C LYS A 382 -1.85 -14.96 -9.83
N ARG A 383 -2.38 -14.02 -10.61
CA ARG A 383 -2.21 -13.98 -12.07
C ARG A 383 -1.47 -12.72 -12.45
N MET A 384 -0.43 -12.88 -13.25
CA MET A 384 0.51 -11.82 -13.62
C MET A 384 0.57 -11.68 -15.13
N VAL A 385 0.37 -10.46 -15.62
CA VAL A 385 0.42 -10.18 -17.05
C VAL A 385 1.27 -8.95 -17.30
N LYS A 386 2.25 -9.11 -18.19
CA LYS A 386 3.03 -8.01 -18.74
C LYS A 386 2.18 -7.23 -19.72
N ARG A 387 2.03 -5.92 -19.48
CA ARG A 387 1.25 -5.01 -20.32
C ARG A 387 2.12 -3.83 -20.72
N SER A 388 1.98 -3.42 -21.98
CA SER A 388 2.62 -2.21 -22.50
C SER A 388 1.70 -1.01 -22.27
N TYR A 389 2.27 0.03 -21.66
CA TYR A 389 1.60 1.27 -21.29
C TYR A 389 2.22 2.47 -22.01
N GLN A 390 1.37 3.43 -22.31
CA GLN A 390 1.75 4.80 -22.60
C GLN A 390 1.51 5.64 -21.33
N ILE A 391 2.58 6.19 -20.78
CA ILE A 391 2.55 6.99 -19.56
C ILE A 391 2.60 8.46 -19.96
N HIS A 392 1.62 9.23 -19.53
CA HIS A 392 1.62 10.68 -19.64
C HIS A 392 1.71 11.28 -18.25
N TYR A 393 2.56 12.27 -18.06
CA TYR A 393 2.70 12.91 -16.76
C TYR A 393 2.80 14.42 -16.87
N LYS A 394 2.46 15.10 -15.78
CA LYS A 394 2.53 16.54 -15.65
C LYS A 394 2.85 16.93 -14.22
N ARG A 395 3.77 17.87 -14.04
CA ARG A 395 4.03 18.51 -12.75
C ARG A 395 2.93 19.52 -12.45
N VAL A 396 2.40 19.51 -11.23
CA VAL A 396 1.34 20.45 -10.84
C VAL A 396 1.95 21.77 -10.38
N LEU A 397 1.67 22.84 -11.12
CA LEU A 397 2.22 24.17 -10.81
C LEU A 397 1.68 24.67 -9.46
N GLY A 398 2.59 25.14 -8.59
CA GLY A 398 2.26 25.62 -7.25
C GLY A 398 2.10 24.50 -6.21
N ALA A 399 2.37 23.24 -6.58
CA ALA A 399 2.38 22.11 -5.66
C ALA A 399 3.63 21.24 -5.86
N ASN A 400 4.02 20.53 -4.80
CA ASN A 400 5.21 19.67 -4.79
C ASN A 400 4.87 18.22 -5.19
N PHE A 401 4.04 18.05 -6.22
CA PHE A 401 3.69 16.72 -6.73
C PHE A 401 3.52 16.70 -8.26
N SER A 402 3.75 15.51 -8.80
CA SER A 402 3.56 15.18 -10.20
C SER A 402 2.43 14.18 -10.34
N ILE A 403 1.55 14.39 -11.32
CA ILE A 403 0.45 13.50 -11.65
C ILE A 403 0.78 12.76 -12.95
N GLY A 404 0.50 11.46 -12.97
CA GLY A 404 0.67 10.61 -14.12
C GLY A 404 -0.59 9.82 -14.44
N ILE A 405 -0.73 9.43 -15.71
CA ILE A 405 -1.75 8.52 -16.19
C ILE A 405 -1.06 7.46 -17.04
N ALA A 406 -1.28 6.20 -16.70
CA ALA A 406 -0.82 5.05 -17.46
C ALA A 406 -2.00 4.45 -18.24
N LEU A 407 -1.91 4.48 -19.57
CA LEU A 407 -2.95 3.97 -20.46
C LEU A 407 -2.43 2.78 -21.28
N PRO A 408 -3.12 1.62 -21.27
CA PRO A 408 -2.82 0.55 -22.20
C PRO A 408 -3.34 0.89 -23.60
N ALA A 409 -2.80 0.22 -24.63
CA ALA A 409 -3.19 0.44 -26.03
C ALA A 409 -4.71 0.34 -26.28
N THR A 410 -5.42 -0.51 -25.52
CA THR A 410 -6.88 -0.72 -25.61
C THR A 410 -7.71 0.46 -25.13
N SER A 411 -7.10 1.38 -24.38
CA SER A 411 -7.79 2.48 -23.70
C SER A 411 -7.42 3.86 -24.23
N LEU A 412 -6.44 3.94 -25.16
CA LEU A 412 -6.00 5.19 -25.79
C LEU A 412 -7.11 5.90 -26.59
N VAL A 413 -8.07 5.14 -27.11
CA VAL A 413 -9.20 5.67 -27.89
C VAL A 413 -10.49 5.37 -27.15
N ASN A 414 -11.29 6.41 -26.96
CA ASN A 414 -12.65 6.29 -26.42
C ASN A 414 -13.68 6.60 -27.51
N VAL A 415 -14.79 5.86 -27.50
CA VAL A 415 -15.93 6.14 -28.38
C VAL A 415 -16.79 7.19 -27.69
N THR A 416 -16.83 8.39 -28.25
CA THR A 416 -17.74 9.44 -27.79
C THR A 416 -19.03 9.39 -28.62
N VAL A 417 -20.17 9.49 -27.93
CA VAL A 417 -21.48 9.50 -28.57
C VAL A 417 -21.89 10.94 -28.83
N GLY A 418 -21.94 11.34 -30.10
CA GLY A 418 -22.50 12.63 -30.51
C GLY A 418 -23.99 12.52 -30.82
N GLY A 419 -24.80 13.48 -30.36
CA GLY A 419 -26.10 13.77 -30.98
C GLY A 419 -27.38 13.26 -30.30
N PHE A 420 -27.38 12.91 -29.01
CA PHE A 420 -28.63 12.65 -28.29
C PHE A 420 -29.29 13.94 -27.77
N LEU A 421 -30.59 14.11 -28.03
CA LEU A 421 -31.41 15.20 -27.47
C LEU A 421 -31.63 14.96 -25.97
N PRO A 422 -31.30 15.93 -25.08
CA PRO A 422 -31.43 15.76 -23.62
C PRO A 422 -32.82 15.36 -23.14
N SER A 423 -33.87 15.75 -23.88
CA SER A 423 -35.27 15.56 -23.47
C SER A 423 -35.75 14.10 -23.53
N ARG A 424 -35.12 13.22 -24.31
CA ARG A 424 -35.49 11.79 -24.42
C ARG A 424 -34.65 10.85 -23.54
N ILE A 425 -33.58 11.38 -22.94
CA ILE A 425 -32.64 10.61 -22.12
C ILE A 425 -33.36 9.93 -20.95
N ILE A 426 -34.29 10.63 -20.29
CA ILE A 426 -34.98 10.13 -19.10
C ILE A 426 -35.89 8.96 -19.46
N GLU A 427 -36.76 9.13 -20.47
CA GLU A 427 -37.72 8.08 -20.87
C GLU A 427 -37.01 6.81 -21.34
N ASP A 428 -35.90 6.95 -22.07
CA ASP A 428 -35.13 5.82 -22.57
C ASP A 428 -34.35 5.12 -21.44
N LEU A 429 -33.82 5.86 -20.46
CA LEU A 429 -33.17 5.29 -19.29
C LEU A 429 -34.17 4.63 -18.33
N GLU A 430 -35.34 5.22 -18.13
CA GLU A 430 -36.40 4.63 -17.28
C GLU A 430 -36.79 3.26 -17.80
N LYS A 431 -37.07 3.15 -19.10
CA LYS A 431 -37.37 1.87 -19.75
C LYS A 431 -36.22 0.86 -19.56
N CYS A 432 -34.98 1.31 -19.68
CA CYS A 432 -33.81 0.45 -19.51
C CYS A 432 -33.61 0.01 -18.05
N PHE A 433 -33.87 0.88 -17.08
CA PHE A 433 -33.65 0.62 -15.65
C PHE A 433 -34.77 -0.18 -14.99
N GLU A 434 -35.98 -0.16 -15.56
CA GLU A 434 -37.08 -1.02 -15.16
C GLU A 434 -36.81 -2.50 -15.44
N GLU A 435 -35.94 -2.81 -16.41
CA GLU A 435 -35.56 -4.18 -16.74
C GLU A 435 -34.75 -4.83 -15.58
N PRO A 436 -35.21 -5.97 -15.02
CA PRO A 436 -34.61 -6.57 -13.83
C PRO A 436 -33.23 -7.21 -14.09
N ASP A 437 -32.88 -7.41 -15.36
CA ASP A 437 -31.70 -8.09 -15.85
C ASP A 437 -30.63 -7.12 -16.41
N VAL A 438 -30.75 -5.84 -16.01
CA VAL A 438 -29.74 -4.79 -16.21
C VAL A 438 -29.12 -4.46 -14.85
N GLU A 439 -27.81 -4.21 -14.79
CA GLU A 439 -27.12 -3.63 -13.65
C GLU A 439 -26.24 -2.47 -14.10
N ILE A 440 -25.95 -1.56 -13.17
CA ILE A 440 -25.09 -0.40 -13.42
C ILE A 440 -23.94 -0.35 -12.41
N ALA A 441 -22.79 0.14 -12.88
CA ALA A 441 -21.62 0.33 -12.05
C ALA A 441 -21.89 1.39 -10.97
N PRO A 442 -21.42 1.19 -9.73
CA PRO A 442 -21.61 2.14 -8.63
C PRO A 442 -20.66 3.34 -8.74
N TRP A 443 -20.68 4.04 -9.88
CA TRP A 443 -19.84 5.20 -10.12
C TRP A 443 -20.49 6.49 -9.60
N ARG A 444 -19.65 7.52 -9.39
CA ARG A 444 -20.12 8.85 -9.01
C ARG A 444 -20.66 9.62 -10.22
N TYR A 445 -21.92 9.36 -10.56
CA TYR A 445 -22.65 10.01 -11.67
C TYR A 445 -23.05 11.46 -11.35
N CYS A 446 -23.46 11.73 -10.11
CA CYS A 446 -23.83 13.06 -9.61
C CYS A 446 -23.07 13.37 -8.30
N ARG A 447 -22.85 14.65 -8.00
CA ARG A 447 -22.04 15.06 -6.83
C ARG A 447 -22.68 14.70 -5.49
N ASP A 448 -23.99 14.87 -5.37
CA ASP A 448 -24.74 14.77 -4.11
C ASP A 448 -25.35 13.39 -3.85
N LEU A 449 -25.06 12.43 -4.73
CA LEU A 449 -25.54 11.06 -4.59
C LEU A 449 -24.64 10.29 -3.62
N ASP A 450 -25.25 9.52 -2.73
CA ASP A 450 -24.52 8.70 -1.76
C ASP A 450 -23.73 7.59 -2.47
N ALA A 451 -22.44 7.47 -2.11
CA ALA A 451 -21.50 6.53 -2.71
C ALA A 451 -21.74 5.07 -2.28
N SER A 452 -22.52 4.82 -1.22
CA SER A 452 -22.85 3.46 -0.79
C SER A 452 -24.02 2.83 -1.56
N LEU A 453 -24.76 3.60 -2.35
CA LEU A 453 -25.92 3.12 -3.10
C LEU A 453 -25.49 2.14 -4.20
N GLN A 454 -26.22 1.02 -4.33
CA GLN A 454 -25.96 -0.01 -5.34
C GLN A 454 -27.25 -0.56 -5.95
N GLY A 455 -27.12 -1.18 -7.12
CA GLY A 455 -28.21 -1.91 -7.79
C GLY A 455 -29.46 -1.06 -8.02
N LYS A 456 -30.61 -1.56 -7.55
CA LYS A 456 -31.92 -0.90 -7.77
C LYS A 456 -32.03 0.47 -7.08
N GLU A 457 -31.51 0.60 -5.87
CA GLU A 457 -31.57 1.87 -5.10
C GLU A 457 -30.79 2.97 -5.81
N LEU A 458 -29.62 2.62 -6.36
CA LEU A 458 -28.81 3.53 -7.16
C LEU A 458 -29.55 4.00 -8.41
N LYS A 459 -30.17 3.08 -9.16
CA LYS A 459 -30.96 3.44 -10.37
C LYS A 459 -32.09 4.41 -10.05
N THR A 460 -32.85 4.16 -8.98
CA THR A 460 -33.96 5.04 -8.57
C THR A 460 -33.46 6.41 -8.14
N ALA A 461 -32.41 6.47 -7.32
CA ALA A 461 -31.83 7.72 -6.86
C ALA A 461 -31.27 8.55 -8.03
N LEU A 462 -30.64 7.90 -9.02
CA LEU A 462 -30.11 8.56 -10.21
C LEU A 462 -31.20 9.23 -11.06
N LEU A 463 -32.32 8.53 -11.26
CA LEU A 463 -33.46 9.07 -12.01
C LEU A 463 -34.10 10.26 -11.27
N GLU A 464 -34.24 10.17 -9.95
CA GLU A 464 -34.76 11.26 -9.13
C GLU A 464 -33.87 12.50 -9.14
N GLU A 465 -32.55 12.33 -8.94
CA GLU A 465 -31.61 13.46 -8.93
C GLU A 465 -31.51 14.13 -10.30
N TRP A 466 -31.56 13.35 -11.39
CA TRP A 466 -31.59 13.91 -12.73
C TRP A 466 -32.87 14.72 -13.01
N ARG A 467 -34.03 14.31 -12.47
CA ARG A 467 -35.29 15.05 -12.58
C ARG A 467 -35.27 16.36 -11.76
N LYS A 468 -34.60 16.38 -10.61
CA LYS A 468 -34.52 17.56 -9.73
C LYS A 468 -33.52 18.60 -10.21
N ASN A 469 -32.28 18.19 -10.51
CA ASN A 469 -31.19 19.13 -10.81
C ASN A 469 -30.09 18.52 -11.70
N ASN A 470 -30.26 18.64 -13.01
CA ASN A 470 -29.37 18.08 -14.04
C ASN A 470 -27.97 18.74 -14.09
N THR A 471 -27.75 19.84 -13.36
CA THR A 471 -26.47 20.58 -13.39
C THR A 471 -25.38 19.94 -12.52
N LEU A 472 -25.76 19.20 -11.49
CA LEU A 472 -24.85 18.50 -10.56
C LEU A 472 -24.41 17.13 -11.08
N CYS A 473 -25.01 16.66 -12.17
CA CYS A 473 -24.80 15.36 -12.77
C CYS A 473 -23.90 15.44 -14.03
N LYS A 474 -23.05 14.43 -14.21
CA LYS A 474 -22.12 14.32 -15.34
C LYS A 474 -22.85 13.90 -16.62
N LYS A 475 -23.31 14.87 -17.42
CA LYS A 475 -24.09 14.64 -18.65
C LYS A 475 -23.49 13.58 -19.59
N GLU A 476 -22.17 13.56 -19.76
CA GLU A 476 -21.45 12.61 -20.63
C GLU A 476 -21.70 11.14 -20.23
N LEU A 477 -21.75 10.83 -18.92
CA LEU A 477 -21.99 9.47 -18.46
C LEU A 477 -23.44 9.04 -18.77
N PHE A 478 -24.40 9.93 -18.59
CA PHE A 478 -25.81 9.64 -18.88
C PHE A 478 -26.04 9.42 -20.38
N THR A 479 -25.44 10.25 -21.24
CA THR A 479 -25.53 10.06 -22.69
C THR A 479 -24.93 8.74 -23.14
N ASN A 480 -23.83 8.32 -22.52
CA ASN A 480 -23.20 7.04 -22.81
C ASN A 480 -24.05 5.86 -22.33
N LEU A 481 -24.68 5.95 -21.15
CA LEU A 481 -25.59 4.92 -20.65
C LEU A 481 -26.82 4.73 -21.54
N VAL A 482 -27.45 5.82 -22.01
CA VAL A 482 -28.59 5.74 -22.96
C VAL A 482 -28.19 5.01 -24.23
N HIS A 483 -27.03 5.39 -24.78
CA HIS A 483 -26.51 4.80 -25.99
C HIS A 483 -26.24 3.30 -25.80
N ASP A 484 -25.62 2.92 -24.68
CA ASP A 484 -25.36 1.52 -24.34
C ASP A 484 -26.68 0.75 -24.16
N CYS A 485 -27.69 1.30 -23.48
CA CYS A 485 -29.02 0.72 -23.36
C CYS A 485 -29.65 0.43 -24.74
N TYR A 486 -29.54 1.36 -25.69
CA TYR A 486 -30.10 1.18 -27.03
C TYR A 486 -29.46 0.00 -27.77
N HIS A 487 -28.13 -0.11 -27.74
CA HIS A 487 -27.41 -1.19 -28.44
C HIS A 487 -27.54 -2.53 -27.73
N ILE A 488 -27.48 -2.53 -26.40
CA ILE A 488 -27.52 -3.78 -25.63
C ILE A 488 -28.87 -4.48 -25.76
N ASN A 489 -29.96 -3.72 -25.90
CA ASN A 489 -31.30 -4.26 -26.15
C ASN A 489 -31.44 -4.89 -27.54
N ASN A 490 -30.62 -4.48 -28.52
CA ASN A 490 -30.56 -5.14 -29.81
C ASN A 490 -29.67 -6.40 -29.77
N ILE A 491 -28.62 -6.39 -28.96
CA ILE A 491 -27.76 -7.56 -28.75
C ILE A 491 -28.50 -8.65 -27.97
N SER A 492 -29.23 -8.28 -26.91
CA SER A 492 -29.96 -9.24 -26.06
C SER A 492 -31.03 -10.02 -26.82
N LYS A 493 -31.63 -9.45 -27.86
CA LYS A 493 -32.54 -10.17 -28.78
C LYS A 493 -31.88 -11.37 -29.45
N ARG A 494 -30.56 -11.32 -29.68
CA ARG A 494 -29.79 -12.45 -30.26
C ARG A 494 -29.56 -13.59 -29.27
N TRP A 495 -29.85 -13.41 -27.98
CA TRP A 495 -29.79 -14.49 -26.99
C TRP A 495 -30.96 -15.48 -27.14
N GLY A 496 -31.94 -15.20 -28.01
CA GLY A 496 -33.02 -16.13 -28.36
C GLY A 496 -33.85 -16.52 -27.14
N HIS A 497 -34.17 -17.82 -27.02
CA HIS A 497 -34.96 -18.40 -25.92
C HIS A 497 -34.13 -18.83 -24.69
N PHE A 498 -32.93 -18.29 -24.51
CA PHE A 498 -32.04 -18.73 -23.42
C PHE A 498 -32.66 -18.52 -22.03
N GLY A 499 -32.90 -19.62 -21.30
CA GLY A 499 -33.47 -19.55 -19.95
C GLY A 499 -34.99 -19.37 -19.91
N ASP A 500 -35.68 -19.36 -21.05
CA ASP A 500 -37.14 -19.45 -21.07
C ASP A 500 -37.57 -20.82 -20.51
N ALA A 501 -38.69 -20.84 -19.79
CA ALA A 501 -39.29 -22.09 -19.33
C ALA A 501 -39.66 -22.93 -20.56
N VAL A 502 -38.80 -23.89 -20.92
CA VAL A 502 -39.03 -24.79 -22.04
C VAL A 502 -40.30 -25.58 -21.72
N GLU A 503 -41.44 -25.18 -22.31
CA GLU A 503 -42.52 -26.12 -22.55
C GLU A 503 -41.90 -27.31 -23.27
N LYS A 504 -41.97 -28.48 -22.65
CA LYS A 504 -41.47 -29.75 -23.19
C LYS A 504 -42.14 -30.02 -24.54
N ARG A 505 -41.59 -29.48 -25.63
CA ARG A 505 -41.89 -29.98 -26.96
C ARG A 505 -40.95 -31.14 -27.22
N ASN A 506 -41.55 -32.32 -27.36
CA ASN A 506 -40.90 -33.53 -27.81
C ASN A 506 -40.37 -33.30 -29.24
N VAL A 507 -39.12 -32.84 -29.37
CA VAL A 507 -38.44 -32.77 -30.66
C VAL A 507 -37.81 -34.12 -30.91
N THR A 508 -38.59 -35.03 -31.50
CA THR A 508 -38.05 -36.15 -32.26
C THR A 508 -37.56 -35.65 -33.62
N THR A 509 -36.46 -36.21 -34.11
CA THR A 509 -35.76 -35.95 -35.38
C THR A 509 -34.87 -34.70 -35.43
N VAL A 510 -33.57 -34.92 -35.24
CA VAL A 510 -32.50 -34.02 -35.67
C VAL A 510 -31.94 -34.61 -36.97
N GLN A 511 -32.33 -34.03 -38.11
CA GLN A 511 -31.59 -34.19 -39.35
C GLN A 511 -30.53 -33.10 -39.41
N SER A 512 -29.31 -33.53 -39.73
CA SER A 512 -28.10 -32.74 -39.81
C SER A 512 -28.11 -31.85 -41.04
N ASP A 513 -28.54 -30.60 -40.90
CA ASP A 513 -28.23 -29.52 -41.84
C ASP A 513 -27.72 -28.32 -41.05
N ALA A 514 -26.77 -27.59 -41.66
CA ALA A 514 -25.94 -26.54 -41.08
C ALA A 514 -26.63 -25.70 -39.99
N LEU A 515 -26.08 -25.72 -38.77
CA LEU A 515 -26.64 -25.01 -37.62
C LEU A 515 -26.63 -23.49 -37.87
N GLU A 516 -27.82 -22.93 -38.08
CA GLU A 516 -28.07 -21.51 -37.82
C GLU A 516 -27.82 -21.22 -36.33
N PRO A 517 -27.02 -20.20 -35.98
CA PRO A 517 -26.70 -19.87 -34.58
C PRO A 517 -27.93 -19.57 -33.71
N ASP A 518 -29.05 -19.19 -34.33
CA ASP A 518 -30.29 -18.79 -33.65
C ASP A 518 -31.11 -19.97 -33.08
N LYS A 519 -30.73 -21.22 -33.37
CA LYS A 519 -31.43 -22.44 -32.88
C LYS A 519 -30.63 -23.24 -31.84
N LEU A 520 -29.47 -22.76 -31.41
CA LEU A 520 -28.61 -23.48 -30.47
C LEU A 520 -29.14 -23.35 -29.03
N ASN A 521 -29.61 -24.45 -28.44
CA ASN A 521 -30.02 -24.45 -27.04
C ASN A 521 -28.81 -24.43 -26.09
N LEU A 522 -28.31 -23.24 -25.76
CA LEU A 522 -27.12 -23.07 -24.90
C LEU A 522 -27.28 -23.70 -23.49
N THR A 523 -28.51 -23.88 -22.99
CA THR A 523 -28.73 -24.56 -21.70
C THR A 523 -28.38 -26.04 -21.74
N SER A 524 -28.47 -26.70 -22.91
CA SER A 524 -28.05 -28.11 -23.07
C SER A 524 -26.53 -28.25 -23.02
N PHE A 525 -25.79 -27.19 -23.37
CA PHE A 525 -24.34 -27.10 -23.20
C PHE A 525 -23.92 -26.75 -21.77
N GLY A 526 -24.87 -26.69 -20.82
CA GLY A 526 -24.59 -26.41 -19.41
C GLY A 526 -24.34 -24.93 -19.10
N VAL A 527 -24.61 -24.02 -20.05
CA VAL A 527 -24.54 -22.57 -19.84
C VAL A 527 -25.68 -22.14 -18.91
N LYS A 528 -25.37 -21.32 -17.90
CA LYS A 528 -26.29 -20.83 -16.88
C LYS A 528 -26.47 -19.32 -16.88
N LEU A 529 -25.46 -18.58 -17.31
CA LEU A 529 -25.50 -17.13 -17.39
C LEU A 529 -24.93 -16.68 -18.73
N LEU A 530 -25.58 -15.72 -19.37
CA LEU A 530 -25.04 -14.91 -20.44
C LEU A 530 -25.00 -13.47 -19.96
N PHE A 531 -23.95 -12.73 -20.30
CA PHE A 531 -23.88 -11.32 -19.96
C PHE A 531 -23.07 -10.53 -20.99
N PHE A 532 -23.39 -9.23 -21.06
CA PHE A 532 -22.65 -8.24 -21.81
C PHE A 532 -22.42 -7.04 -20.89
N ALA A 533 -21.16 -6.80 -20.56
CA ALA A 533 -20.72 -5.68 -19.73
C ALA A 533 -20.12 -4.61 -20.64
N THR A 534 -20.67 -3.40 -20.62
CA THR A 534 -20.19 -2.28 -21.43
C THR A 534 -19.04 -1.56 -20.75
N ARG A 535 -18.25 -0.84 -21.55
CA ARG A 535 -17.20 0.05 -21.06
C ARG A 535 -17.75 1.16 -20.16
N ASN A 536 -19.00 1.61 -20.35
CA ASN A 536 -19.58 2.72 -19.60
C ASN A 536 -20.33 2.28 -18.32
N GLY A 537 -20.11 1.04 -17.86
CA GLY A 537 -20.62 0.58 -16.58
C GLY A 537 -21.99 -0.05 -16.64
N LEU A 538 -22.56 -0.35 -17.81
CA LEU A 538 -23.84 -1.04 -17.91
C LEU A 538 -23.62 -2.53 -18.15
N THR A 539 -24.27 -3.39 -17.38
CA THR A 539 -24.23 -4.84 -17.57
C THR A 539 -25.63 -5.37 -17.82
N LYS A 540 -25.87 -5.93 -19.01
CA LYS A 540 -27.06 -6.73 -19.28
C LYS A 540 -26.72 -8.19 -19.07
N TYR A 541 -27.58 -8.95 -18.42
CA TYR A 541 -27.40 -10.38 -18.24
C TYR A 541 -28.69 -11.13 -18.48
N ARG A 542 -28.60 -12.45 -18.69
CA ARG A 542 -29.75 -13.34 -18.70
C ARG A 542 -29.33 -14.63 -18.03
N SER A 543 -30.12 -15.07 -17.07
CA SER A 543 -29.79 -16.24 -16.26
C SER A 543 -30.87 -17.30 -16.35
N SER A 544 -30.43 -18.56 -16.41
CA SER A 544 -31.29 -19.75 -16.27
C SER A 544 -31.33 -20.25 -14.81
N SER A 545 -30.59 -19.62 -13.89
CA SER A 545 -30.49 -20.01 -12.47
C SER A 545 -30.25 -18.80 -11.56
N THR A 546 -30.92 -18.77 -10.41
CA THR A 546 -30.72 -17.75 -9.38
C THR A 546 -29.30 -17.76 -8.80
N ASP A 547 -28.60 -18.90 -8.79
CA ASP A 547 -27.24 -18.98 -8.25
C ASP A 547 -26.22 -18.24 -9.12
N ALA A 548 -26.50 -18.10 -10.42
CA ALA A 548 -25.60 -17.45 -11.36
C ALA A 548 -25.71 -15.91 -11.33
N THR A 549 -26.80 -15.35 -10.80
CA THR A 549 -26.97 -13.89 -10.70
C THR A 549 -26.04 -13.28 -9.65
N GLY A 550 -25.66 -14.04 -8.62
CA GLY A 550 -24.71 -13.63 -7.59
C GLY A 550 -23.32 -13.25 -8.13
N PHE A 551 -22.94 -13.74 -9.32
CA PHE A 551 -21.72 -13.32 -10.00
C PHE A 551 -21.80 -11.86 -10.46
N ILE A 552 -22.93 -11.45 -11.06
CA ILE A 552 -23.11 -10.09 -11.58
C ILE A 552 -23.21 -9.09 -10.43
N THR A 553 -23.99 -9.41 -9.38
CA THR A 553 -24.13 -8.52 -8.22
C THR A 553 -22.81 -8.29 -7.48
N ASN A 554 -21.89 -9.26 -7.49
CA ASN A 554 -20.57 -9.11 -6.91
C ASN A 554 -19.56 -8.39 -7.82
N ASN A 555 -19.87 -8.19 -9.10
CA ASN A 555 -18.97 -7.57 -10.09
C ASN A 555 -19.70 -6.50 -10.92
N THR A 556 -20.42 -5.61 -10.23
CA THR A 556 -21.20 -4.53 -10.85
C THR A 556 -20.34 -3.43 -11.46
N ASP A 557 -19.18 -3.12 -10.89
CA ASP A 557 -18.20 -2.23 -11.53
C ASP A 557 -17.50 -2.97 -12.68
N THR A 558 -17.93 -2.67 -13.90
CA THR A 558 -17.47 -3.40 -15.09
C THR A 558 -15.98 -3.23 -15.32
N LEU A 559 -15.40 -2.04 -15.10
CA LEU A 559 -14.00 -1.78 -15.45
C LEU A 559 -13.02 -2.29 -14.39
N ASP A 560 -13.46 -2.37 -13.14
CA ASP A 560 -12.65 -2.95 -12.04
C ASP A 560 -12.77 -4.48 -11.96
N ALA A 561 -13.87 -5.05 -12.45
CA ALA A 561 -14.10 -6.49 -12.40
C ALA A 561 -12.98 -7.32 -13.06
N VAL A 562 -12.55 -8.37 -12.36
CA VAL A 562 -11.47 -9.26 -12.81
C VAL A 562 -11.75 -9.85 -14.19
N TYR A 563 -13.00 -10.28 -14.44
CA TYR A 563 -13.36 -10.87 -15.74
C TYR A 563 -13.16 -9.88 -16.90
N TYR A 564 -13.44 -8.59 -16.68
CA TYR A 564 -13.34 -7.56 -17.70
C TYR A 564 -11.88 -7.23 -17.97
N ARG A 565 -11.09 -7.01 -16.91
CA ARG A 565 -9.64 -6.76 -16.99
C ARG A 565 -8.89 -7.89 -17.70
N ARG A 566 -9.28 -9.14 -17.43
CA ARG A 566 -8.74 -10.34 -18.08
C ARG A 566 -9.20 -10.49 -19.52
N ALA A 567 -10.44 -10.16 -19.85
CA ALA A 567 -10.90 -10.20 -21.24
C ALA A 567 -10.05 -9.31 -22.15
N MET A 568 -9.48 -8.21 -21.63
CA MET A 568 -8.61 -7.33 -22.41
C MET A 568 -7.30 -8.02 -22.84
N GLU A 569 -6.86 -9.07 -22.15
CA GLU A 569 -5.70 -9.90 -22.54
C GLU A 569 -5.99 -10.70 -23.81
N GLY A 570 -7.27 -10.95 -24.09
CA GLY A 570 -7.72 -11.69 -25.26
C GLY A 570 -7.80 -10.85 -26.53
N VAL A 571 -7.37 -9.58 -26.51
CA VAL A 571 -7.33 -8.73 -27.71
C VAL A 571 -5.89 -8.52 -28.16
N GLU A 572 -5.60 -8.90 -29.39
CA GLU A 572 -4.34 -8.54 -30.04
C GLU A 572 -4.62 -7.96 -31.43
N MET A 573 -3.81 -6.99 -31.84
CA MET A 573 -3.83 -6.46 -33.21
C MET A 573 -2.90 -7.29 -34.10
N LEU A 574 -3.46 -7.89 -35.14
CA LEU A 574 -2.73 -8.65 -36.15
C LEU A 574 -3.14 -8.13 -37.52
N GLU A 575 -2.17 -7.66 -38.31
CA GLU A 575 -2.39 -7.16 -39.69
C GLU A 575 -3.46 -6.05 -39.80
N GLY A 576 -3.63 -5.25 -38.74
CA GLY A 576 -4.62 -4.17 -38.68
C GLY A 576 -6.05 -4.60 -38.39
N GLN A 577 -6.26 -5.85 -37.94
CA GLN A 577 -7.55 -6.37 -37.46
C GLN A 577 -7.41 -6.89 -36.01
N PRO A 578 -8.44 -6.72 -35.16
CA PRO A 578 -8.46 -7.33 -33.84
C PRO A 578 -8.68 -8.84 -33.93
N ARG A 579 -7.77 -9.61 -33.34
CA ARG A 579 -7.95 -11.05 -33.09
C ARG A 579 -8.43 -11.24 -31.66
N TYR A 580 -9.51 -12.00 -31.52
CA TYR A 580 -10.11 -12.31 -30.22
C TYR A 580 -9.67 -13.70 -29.74
N ARG A 581 -9.29 -13.79 -28.47
CA ARG A 581 -9.08 -15.04 -27.74
C ARG A 581 -10.05 -15.10 -26.57
N TYR A 582 -10.68 -16.25 -26.40
CA TYR A 582 -11.54 -16.51 -25.25
C TYR A 582 -10.68 -16.74 -24.01
N THR A 583 -11.00 -16.06 -22.92
CA THR A 583 -10.34 -16.25 -21.64
C THR A 583 -11.20 -17.11 -20.74
N TYR A 584 -10.63 -18.21 -20.25
CA TYR A 584 -11.28 -19.13 -19.33
C TYR A 584 -10.80 -18.85 -17.91
N SER A 585 -11.75 -18.76 -16.98
CA SER A 585 -11.46 -18.45 -15.59
C SER A 585 -12.30 -19.27 -14.62
N VAL A 586 -11.65 -19.75 -13.58
CA VAL A 586 -12.25 -20.42 -12.43
C VAL A 586 -11.88 -19.66 -11.16
N LEU A 587 -12.74 -19.75 -10.15
CA LEU A 587 -12.49 -19.17 -8.82
C LEU A 587 -11.28 -19.87 -8.18
N LEU A 588 -10.32 -19.08 -7.67
CA LEU A 588 -9.08 -19.58 -7.10
C LEU A 588 -9.21 -19.86 -5.59
N ASN A 589 -8.58 -20.95 -5.11
CA ASN A 589 -8.39 -21.31 -3.69
C ASN A 589 -9.64 -21.30 -2.78
N ARG A 590 -10.85 -21.45 -3.31
CA ARG A 590 -12.00 -21.85 -2.49
C ARG A 590 -12.00 -23.37 -2.39
N ALA A 591 -12.17 -23.91 -1.18
CA ALA A 591 -12.46 -25.33 -1.02
C ALA A 591 -13.61 -25.68 -1.97
N PHE A 592 -13.41 -26.74 -2.77
CA PHE A 592 -14.33 -27.18 -3.80
C PHE A 592 -15.59 -27.76 -3.13
N SER A 593 -16.38 -26.91 -2.49
CA SER A 593 -17.60 -27.24 -1.77
C SER A 593 -18.79 -27.17 -2.72
N ASN A 594 -19.82 -27.96 -2.42
CA ASN A 594 -21.01 -28.33 -3.21
C ASN A 594 -21.86 -27.20 -3.87
N VAL A 595 -21.43 -25.94 -3.88
CA VAL A 595 -22.06 -24.86 -4.66
C VAL A 595 -21.45 -24.88 -6.07
N SER A 596 -22.27 -25.31 -7.03
CA SER A 596 -22.01 -25.37 -8.48
C SER A 596 -20.79 -24.58 -8.95
N THR A 597 -19.66 -25.25 -9.17
CA THR A 597 -18.48 -24.61 -9.73
C THR A 597 -18.80 -24.14 -11.15
N MET A 598 -18.73 -22.83 -11.36
CA MET A 598 -18.94 -22.22 -12.66
C MET A 598 -17.61 -21.84 -13.29
N VAL A 599 -17.48 -22.09 -14.58
CA VAL A 599 -16.38 -21.59 -15.41
C VAL A 599 -16.87 -20.34 -16.13
N THR A 600 -16.14 -19.24 -15.95
CA THR A 600 -16.44 -17.97 -16.61
C THR A 600 -15.59 -17.85 -17.86
N ILE A 601 -16.26 -17.70 -18.99
CA ILE A 601 -15.64 -17.55 -20.32
C ILE A 601 -15.98 -16.16 -20.81
N VAL A 602 -14.97 -15.38 -21.17
CA VAL A 602 -15.14 -13.99 -21.61
C VAL A 602 -14.37 -13.71 -22.88
N ALA A 603 -14.95 -12.83 -23.70
CA ALA A 603 -14.29 -12.26 -24.86
C ALA A 603 -14.54 -10.75 -24.93
N PRO A 604 -13.52 -9.98 -25.29
CA PRO A 604 -13.62 -8.54 -25.51
C PRO A 604 -14.31 -8.25 -26.85
N VAL A 605 -15.09 -7.17 -26.90
CA VAL A 605 -15.70 -6.65 -28.13
C VAL A 605 -15.04 -5.32 -28.46
N ALA A 606 -14.27 -5.30 -29.54
CA ALA A 606 -13.44 -4.16 -29.88
C ALA A 606 -13.53 -3.81 -31.37
N ARG A 607 -13.06 -2.61 -31.72
CA ARG A 607 -12.99 -2.14 -33.10
C ARG A 607 -11.71 -1.34 -33.32
N ALA A 608 -11.04 -1.60 -34.44
CA ALA A 608 -9.89 -0.80 -34.87
C ALA A 608 -10.34 0.59 -35.32
N GLU A 609 -9.52 1.60 -35.02
CA GLU A 609 -9.76 2.97 -35.45
C GLU A 609 -9.62 3.08 -36.98
N ASN A 610 -10.58 3.75 -37.64
CA ASN A 610 -10.66 3.79 -39.10
C ASN A 610 -9.41 4.41 -39.77
N ASN A 611 -8.75 5.37 -39.11
CA ASN A 611 -7.62 6.13 -39.66
C ASN A 611 -6.24 5.67 -39.14
N MET A 612 -6.18 4.95 -38.02
CA MET A 612 -4.95 4.42 -37.43
C MET A 612 -5.14 2.94 -37.09
N ARG A 613 -4.73 2.06 -38.01
CA ARG A 613 -4.83 0.59 -37.85
C ARG A 613 -3.97 0.00 -36.72
N SER A 614 -3.33 0.84 -35.90
CA SER A 614 -2.57 0.45 -34.70
C SER A 614 -3.33 0.69 -33.40
N ARG A 615 -4.43 1.47 -33.41
CA ARG A 615 -5.21 1.82 -32.22
C ARG A 615 -6.54 1.08 -32.22
N LEU A 616 -6.93 0.62 -31.04
CA LEU A 616 -8.13 -0.17 -30.84
C LEU A 616 -8.98 0.43 -29.73
N SER A 617 -10.30 0.43 -29.92
CA SER A 617 -11.25 0.83 -28.88
C SER A 617 -12.13 -0.36 -28.51
N VAL A 618 -12.22 -0.63 -27.21
CA VAL A 618 -13.07 -1.69 -26.65
C VAL A 618 -14.42 -1.08 -26.26
N ALA A 619 -15.50 -1.66 -26.79
CA ALA A 619 -16.87 -1.24 -26.48
C ALA A 619 -17.43 -1.96 -25.24
N GLY A 620 -17.02 -3.21 -25.01
CA GLY A 620 -17.49 -4.01 -23.89
C GLY A 620 -16.88 -5.41 -23.88
N VAL A 621 -17.39 -6.25 -22.99
CA VAL A 621 -17.01 -7.66 -22.82
C VAL A 621 -18.27 -8.50 -22.86
N VAL A 622 -18.28 -9.50 -23.74
CA VAL A 622 -19.30 -10.55 -23.75
C VAL A 622 -18.78 -11.71 -22.93
N GLY A 623 -19.65 -12.31 -22.12
CA GLY A 623 -19.30 -13.44 -21.29
C GLY A 623 -20.42 -14.43 -21.08
N MET A 624 -20.02 -15.63 -20.68
CA MET A 624 -20.93 -16.67 -20.24
C MET A 624 -20.37 -17.39 -19.02
N GLN A 625 -21.26 -17.89 -18.17
CA GLN A 625 -20.91 -18.88 -17.16
C GLN A 625 -21.56 -20.21 -17.49
N MET A 626 -20.77 -21.27 -17.41
CA MET A 626 -21.23 -22.64 -17.60
C MET A 626 -20.82 -23.52 -16.43
N LYS A 627 -21.58 -24.59 -16.21
CA LYS A 627 -21.24 -25.60 -15.21
C LYS A 627 -19.91 -26.27 -15.54
N TYR A 628 -19.07 -26.43 -14.52
CA TYR A 628 -17.81 -27.15 -14.63
C TYR A 628 -18.01 -28.57 -15.20
N GLU A 629 -19.04 -29.29 -14.75
CA GLU A 629 -19.26 -30.68 -15.17
C GLU A 629 -19.51 -30.79 -16.67
N ALA A 630 -20.21 -29.81 -17.26
CA ALA A 630 -20.49 -29.77 -18.69
C ALA A 630 -19.19 -29.53 -19.49
N LEU A 631 -18.34 -28.59 -19.04
CA LEU A 631 -17.05 -28.33 -19.67
C LEU A 631 -16.12 -29.54 -19.55
N SER A 632 -16.03 -30.12 -18.35
CA SER A 632 -15.18 -31.28 -18.09
C SER A 632 -15.62 -32.50 -18.90
N ALA A 633 -16.92 -32.78 -19.00
CA ALA A 633 -17.43 -33.88 -19.80
C ALA A 633 -17.09 -33.71 -21.29
N ARG A 634 -17.24 -32.47 -21.80
CA ARG A 634 -16.89 -32.16 -23.20
C ARG A 634 -15.40 -32.28 -23.44
N PHE A 635 -14.57 -31.75 -22.55
CA PHE A 635 -13.12 -31.88 -22.64
C PHE A 635 -12.68 -33.36 -22.68
N LEU A 636 -13.23 -34.20 -21.80
CA LEU A 636 -12.95 -35.63 -21.79
C LEU A 636 -13.44 -36.32 -23.07
N GLN A 637 -14.59 -35.92 -23.60
CA GLN A 637 -15.12 -36.44 -24.86
C GLN A 637 -14.18 -36.13 -26.04
N GLU A 638 -13.77 -34.87 -26.20
CA GLU A 638 -12.89 -34.44 -27.30
C GLU A 638 -11.48 -35.05 -27.20
N THR A 639 -10.99 -35.26 -25.98
CA THR A 639 -9.67 -35.87 -25.72
C THR A 639 -9.70 -37.41 -25.66
N SER A 640 -10.83 -38.03 -25.98
CA SER A 640 -10.95 -39.49 -26.07
C SER A 640 -10.56 -40.03 -27.46
N TYR A 641 -10.56 -39.18 -28.49
CA TYR A 641 -10.27 -39.56 -29.87
C TYR A 641 -8.80 -39.30 -30.22
N GLY A 642 -7.88 -40.10 -29.68
CA GLY A 642 -6.45 -39.97 -29.97
C GLY A 642 -5.57 -41.04 -29.32
N PRO A 643 -4.26 -41.08 -29.65
CA PRO A 643 -3.30 -42.00 -29.06
C PRO A 643 -3.10 -41.77 -27.55
N VAL A 644 -3.37 -40.55 -27.08
CA VAL A 644 -3.46 -40.22 -25.66
C VAL A 644 -4.94 -40.10 -25.30
N ASN A 645 -5.47 -41.09 -24.57
CA ASN A 645 -6.88 -41.14 -24.19
C ASN A 645 -7.06 -40.76 -22.72
N CYS A 646 -7.60 -39.57 -22.50
CA CYS A 646 -7.86 -39.01 -21.17
C CYS A 646 -9.01 -39.69 -20.41
N ALA A 647 -9.84 -40.50 -21.07
CA ALA A 647 -10.88 -41.29 -20.43
C ALA A 647 -10.32 -42.56 -19.76
N THR A 648 -9.16 -43.06 -20.21
CA THR A 648 -8.51 -44.24 -19.61
C THR A 648 -7.76 -43.90 -18.32
N ASN A 649 -7.49 -44.90 -17.48
CA ASN A 649 -6.77 -44.70 -16.20
C ASN A 649 -5.25 -44.55 -16.36
N GLY A 650 -4.70 -44.66 -17.57
CA GLY A 650 -3.25 -44.60 -17.82
C GLY A 650 -2.68 -43.18 -17.90
N PHE A 651 -3.50 -42.17 -18.17
CA PHE A 651 -3.07 -40.78 -18.33
C PHE A 651 -3.84 -39.84 -17.40
N LYS A 652 -3.14 -38.83 -16.88
CA LYS A 652 -3.75 -37.68 -16.20
C LYS A 652 -3.79 -36.51 -17.18
N CYS A 653 -4.98 -35.99 -17.44
CA CYS A 653 -5.17 -34.88 -18.36
C CYS A 653 -5.67 -33.65 -17.63
N TYR A 654 -5.12 -32.51 -18.01
CA TYR A 654 -5.39 -31.21 -17.41
C TYR A 654 -5.70 -30.20 -18.50
N LEU A 655 -6.68 -29.33 -18.25
CA LEU A 655 -6.79 -28.06 -18.96
C LEU A 655 -6.22 -26.99 -18.04
N VAL A 656 -5.18 -26.30 -18.48
CA VAL A 656 -4.46 -25.29 -17.69
C VAL A 656 -4.61 -23.94 -18.41
N ASP A 657 -4.88 -22.87 -17.66
CA ASP A 657 -4.94 -21.53 -18.22
C ASP A 657 -3.54 -20.99 -18.57
N ASN A 658 -3.49 -19.83 -19.23
CA ASN A 658 -2.25 -19.17 -19.63
C ASN A 658 -1.37 -18.72 -18.44
N GLN A 659 -1.84 -18.89 -17.21
CA GLN A 659 -1.16 -18.51 -15.97
C GLN A 659 -0.80 -19.74 -15.12
N GLY A 660 -0.98 -20.94 -15.66
CA GLY A 660 -0.61 -22.18 -14.95
C GLY A 660 -1.65 -22.65 -13.94
N TYR A 661 -2.87 -22.11 -13.94
CA TYR A 661 -3.95 -22.59 -13.05
C TYR A 661 -4.80 -23.66 -13.72
N ILE A 662 -5.14 -24.69 -12.96
CA ILE A 662 -5.93 -25.82 -13.46
C ILE A 662 -7.40 -25.40 -13.61
N VAL A 663 -7.90 -25.44 -14.85
CA VAL A 663 -9.30 -25.19 -15.22
C VAL A 663 -10.11 -26.48 -15.24
N VAL A 664 -9.55 -27.59 -15.75
CA VAL A 664 -10.20 -28.91 -15.79
C VAL A 664 -9.24 -29.99 -15.29
N SER A 665 -9.75 -30.88 -14.43
CA SER A 665 -9.07 -32.09 -13.96
C SER A 665 -10.07 -33.23 -13.68
N LYS A 666 -9.57 -34.47 -13.74
CA LYS A 666 -10.29 -35.70 -13.33
C LYS A 666 -10.64 -35.71 -11.84
N THR A 667 -9.84 -35.05 -10.98
CA THR A 667 -10.08 -34.91 -9.53
C THR A 667 -10.33 -33.43 -9.20
N PRO A 668 -11.52 -32.90 -9.52
CA PRO A 668 -11.77 -31.46 -9.47
C PRO A 668 -11.68 -30.90 -8.05
N LYS A 669 -12.13 -31.67 -7.04
CA LYS A 669 -12.21 -31.22 -5.65
C LYS A 669 -10.87 -30.77 -5.06
N ASP A 670 -9.79 -31.41 -5.48
CA ASP A 670 -8.48 -31.21 -4.89
C ASP A 670 -7.56 -30.37 -5.78
N GLN A 671 -7.90 -30.16 -7.05
CA GLN A 671 -6.94 -29.65 -8.05
C GLN A 671 -7.42 -28.42 -8.83
N VAL A 672 -8.71 -28.30 -9.14
CA VAL A 672 -9.20 -27.15 -9.95
C VAL A 672 -9.05 -25.85 -9.16
N GLY A 673 -8.55 -24.80 -9.82
CA GLY A 673 -8.26 -23.52 -9.20
C GLY A 673 -6.96 -23.46 -8.40
N LYS A 674 -6.18 -24.56 -8.32
CA LYS A 674 -4.81 -24.56 -7.79
C LYS A 674 -3.79 -24.33 -8.91
N PHE A 675 -2.61 -23.86 -8.52
CA PHE A 675 -1.48 -23.73 -9.42
C PHE A 675 -0.99 -25.12 -9.82
N PHE A 676 -0.73 -25.34 -11.11
CA PHE A 676 -0.37 -26.64 -11.65
C PHE A 676 0.97 -27.13 -11.09
N GLY A 677 1.91 -26.24 -10.77
CA GLY A 677 3.18 -26.60 -10.12
C GLY A 677 3.01 -27.14 -8.69
N ASP A 678 1.94 -26.77 -7.98
CA ASP A 678 1.66 -27.32 -6.64
C ASP A 678 1.14 -28.76 -6.71
N VAL A 679 0.53 -29.14 -7.85
CA VAL A 679 -0.09 -30.45 -8.06
C VAL A 679 0.86 -31.40 -8.78
N GLU A 680 1.48 -30.96 -9.87
CA GLU A 680 2.36 -31.75 -10.73
C GLU A 680 3.68 -30.98 -10.96
N ASN A 681 4.45 -30.78 -9.87
CA ASN A 681 5.69 -29.99 -9.85
C ASN A 681 6.68 -30.41 -10.96
N SER A 682 6.98 -31.71 -11.07
CA SER A 682 7.95 -32.22 -12.06
C SER A 682 7.55 -31.91 -13.51
N VAL A 683 6.24 -31.93 -13.82
CA VAL A 683 5.75 -31.60 -15.16
C VAL A 683 5.85 -30.10 -15.39
N MET A 684 5.46 -29.28 -14.42
CA MET A 684 5.61 -27.82 -14.52
C MET A 684 7.07 -27.41 -14.73
N LEU A 685 8.01 -28.01 -14.01
CA LEU A 685 9.45 -27.78 -14.21
C LEU A 685 9.89 -28.10 -15.64
N GLN A 686 9.40 -29.20 -16.22
CA GLN A 686 9.69 -29.53 -17.62
C GLN A 686 9.04 -28.55 -18.61
N LEU A 687 7.84 -28.07 -18.33
CA LEU A 687 7.20 -27.04 -19.16
C LEU A 687 7.96 -25.70 -19.10
N LEU A 688 8.57 -25.38 -17.96
CA LEU A 688 9.47 -24.23 -17.83
C LEU A 688 10.77 -24.45 -18.63
N ILE A 689 11.41 -25.61 -18.49
CA ILE A 689 12.65 -25.96 -19.23
C ILE A 689 12.43 -25.93 -20.75
N ASN A 690 11.29 -26.43 -21.21
CA ASN A 690 10.94 -26.46 -22.63
C ASN A 690 10.40 -25.12 -23.17
N GLY A 691 10.35 -24.06 -22.35
CA GLY A 691 9.90 -22.73 -22.76
C GLY A 691 8.40 -22.62 -23.06
N VAL A 692 7.57 -23.55 -22.55
CA VAL A 692 6.11 -23.48 -22.66
C VAL A 692 5.55 -22.45 -21.68
N PHE A 693 6.10 -22.40 -20.47
CA PHE A 693 5.84 -21.38 -19.46
C PHE A 693 7.14 -20.65 -19.11
N TYR A 694 7.00 -19.44 -18.57
CA TYR A 694 8.12 -18.65 -18.06
C TYR A 694 7.84 -18.29 -16.61
N GLY A 695 8.79 -18.57 -15.72
CA GLY A 695 8.73 -18.14 -14.33
C GLY A 695 9.15 -16.68 -14.22
N HIS A 696 8.40 -15.90 -13.46
CA HIS A 696 8.77 -14.53 -13.11
C HIS A 696 8.58 -14.33 -11.61
N GLU A 697 9.58 -13.78 -10.94
CA GLU A 697 9.52 -13.46 -9.51
C GLU A 697 8.88 -12.08 -9.34
N PHE A 698 7.78 -12.04 -8.59
CA PHE A 698 7.05 -10.80 -8.31
C PHE A 698 7.00 -10.59 -6.80
N THR A 699 7.47 -9.43 -6.34
CA THR A 699 7.55 -9.09 -4.92
C THR A 699 6.51 -8.02 -4.58
N ASP A 700 5.74 -8.23 -3.52
CA ASP A 700 4.87 -7.20 -2.91
C ASP A 700 5.61 -6.56 -1.74
N TYR A 701 6.22 -5.39 -1.99
CA TYR A 701 6.95 -4.63 -0.97
C TYR A 701 6.04 -4.05 0.12
N GLN A 702 4.71 -4.09 -0.08
CA GLN A 702 3.74 -3.57 0.88
C GLN A 702 3.14 -4.67 1.77
N ALA A 703 3.56 -5.94 1.57
CA ALA A 703 3.05 -7.08 2.31
C ALA A 703 3.43 -7.06 3.79
N LEU A 704 2.45 -7.37 4.64
CA LEU A 704 2.67 -7.61 6.06
C LEU A 704 2.68 -9.11 6.33
N CYS A 705 3.75 -9.58 6.98
CA CYS A 705 3.90 -10.96 7.40
C CYS A 705 3.70 -11.05 8.92
N ASP A 706 3.01 -12.10 9.38
CA ASP A 706 3.04 -12.47 10.79
C ASP A 706 4.51 -12.81 11.12
N ILE A 707 5.19 -11.95 11.88
CA ILE A 707 6.44 -12.35 12.53
C ILE A 707 5.99 -13.41 13.54
N LYS A 708 6.14 -14.67 13.17
CA LYS A 708 6.31 -15.71 14.19
C LYS A 708 7.52 -15.23 14.95
N GLU A 709 7.33 -14.70 16.16
CA GLU A 709 8.43 -14.51 17.09
C GLU A 709 9.28 -15.77 16.91
N SER A 710 10.49 -15.59 16.38
CA SER A 710 11.50 -16.62 16.55
C SER A 710 11.38 -16.94 18.02
N GLN A 711 11.19 -18.21 18.36
CA GLN A 711 11.37 -18.67 19.72
C GLN A 711 12.83 -18.31 20.06
N THR A 712 13.07 -17.06 20.46
CA THR A 712 14.14 -16.70 21.34
C THR A 712 13.84 -17.60 22.51
N GLU A 713 14.66 -18.65 22.61
CA GLU A 713 14.61 -19.60 23.70
C GLU A 713 14.32 -18.80 24.95
N SER A 714 13.18 -19.09 25.56
CA SER A 714 12.70 -18.39 26.73
C SER A 714 13.79 -18.50 27.80
N ASN A 715 14.64 -17.48 27.90
CA ASN A 715 15.55 -17.32 29.01
C ASN A 715 14.65 -17.27 30.25
N ALA A 716 14.86 -18.19 31.18
CA ALA A 716 14.00 -18.46 32.33
C ALA A 716 13.85 -17.29 33.33
N ALA A 717 14.30 -16.09 32.97
CA ALA A 717 14.38 -14.92 33.84
C ALA A 717 13.23 -13.89 33.65
N SER A 718 12.31 -14.05 32.70
CA SER A 718 11.27 -13.02 32.44
C SER A 718 9.83 -13.40 32.81
N MET A 719 9.56 -14.61 33.29
CA MET A 719 8.24 -14.93 33.86
C MET A 719 8.24 -14.70 35.37
N LEU A 720 7.55 -13.63 35.80
CA LEU A 720 7.08 -13.48 37.19
C LEU A 720 6.14 -14.65 37.51
N LEU A 721 6.69 -15.74 38.04
CA LEU A 721 5.92 -16.88 38.52
C LEU A 721 5.09 -16.41 39.73
N ASN A 722 3.77 -16.60 39.63
CA ASN A 722 2.87 -16.38 40.76
C ASN A 722 3.39 -17.21 41.97
N PRO A 723 3.71 -16.57 43.11
CA PRO A 723 4.38 -17.23 44.23
C PRO A 723 3.58 -18.44 44.77
N ILE A 724 2.25 -18.41 44.64
CA ILE A 724 1.37 -19.51 45.05
C ILE A 724 1.53 -20.73 44.12
N LYS A 725 1.68 -20.52 42.81
CA LYS A 725 1.90 -21.62 41.85
C LYS A 725 3.29 -22.24 42.00
N SER A 726 4.31 -21.45 42.32
CA SER A 726 5.65 -21.98 42.64
C SER A 726 5.64 -22.81 43.92
N LEU A 727 4.91 -22.37 44.95
CA LEU A 727 4.76 -23.13 46.19
C LEU A 727 4.04 -24.47 45.95
N ILE A 728 2.96 -24.47 45.16
CA ILE A 728 2.22 -25.69 44.80
C ILE A 728 3.12 -26.65 43.99
N ARG A 729 3.89 -26.14 43.02
CA ARG A 729 4.86 -26.97 42.29
C ARG A 729 5.93 -27.55 43.20
N GLY A 730 6.44 -26.78 44.17
CA GLY A 730 7.37 -27.27 45.18
C GLY A 730 6.78 -28.39 46.03
N ILE A 731 5.52 -28.26 46.46
CA ILE A 731 4.81 -29.30 47.22
C ILE A 731 4.61 -30.56 46.37
N VAL A 732 4.19 -30.42 45.11
CA VAL A 732 4.01 -31.56 44.19
C VAL A 732 5.34 -32.28 43.97
N LEU A 733 6.44 -31.54 43.82
CA LEU A 733 7.77 -32.12 43.60
C LEU A 733 8.28 -32.87 44.83
N LEU A 734 8.06 -32.31 46.03
CA LEU A 734 8.33 -33.00 47.29
C LEU A 734 7.48 -34.25 47.46
N PHE A 735 6.21 -34.21 47.03
CA PHE A 735 5.34 -35.37 47.09
C PHE A 735 5.78 -36.46 46.11
N THR A 736 6.23 -36.10 44.91
CA THR A 736 6.77 -37.07 43.95
C THR A 736 8.06 -37.71 44.43
N GLU A 737 8.98 -36.93 45.01
CA GLU A 737 10.21 -37.46 45.62
C GLU A 737 9.92 -38.38 46.81
N PHE A 738 8.93 -38.02 47.63
CA PHE A 738 8.48 -38.87 48.74
C PHE A 738 7.88 -40.20 48.27
N VAL A 739 7.09 -40.19 47.20
CA VAL A 739 6.54 -41.41 46.58
C VAL A 739 7.65 -42.29 45.98
N ILE A 740 8.65 -41.68 45.33
CA ILE A 740 9.81 -42.40 44.80
C ILE A 740 10.58 -43.07 45.95
N MET A 741 10.87 -42.34 47.02
CA MET A 741 11.55 -42.85 48.22
C MET A 741 10.81 -44.04 48.86
N ILE A 742 9.47 -43.97 48.98
CA ILE A 742 8.67 -45.09 49.49
C ILE A 742 8.75 -46.30 48.55
N SER A 743 8.73 -46.07 47.24
CA SER A 743 8.80 -47.17 46.27
C SER A 743 10.14 -47.90 46.35
N GLU A 744 11.25 -47.17 46.48
CA GLU A 744 12.60 -47.73 46.71
C GLU A 744 12.71 -48.47 48.05
N PHE A 745 12.11 -47.93 49.12
CA PHE A 745 12.12 -48.59 50.43
C PHE A 745 11.33 -49.91 50.41
N SER A 746 10.18 -49.94 49.72
CA SER A 746 9.36 -51.15 49.56
C SER A 746 10.08 -52.24 48.73
N LEU A 747 10.80 -51.84 47.68
CA LEU A 747 11.59 -52.73 46.84
C LEU A 747 12.77 -53.35 47.60
N SER A 748 13.46 -52.57 48.45
CA SER A 748 14.56 -53.11 49.27
C SER A 748 14.08 -54.10 50.34
N SER A 749 12.90 -53.86 50.92
CA SER A 749 12.24 -54.77 51.88
C SER A 749 11.82 -56.09 51.20
N ILE A 750 11.29 -56.03 49.99
CA ILE A 750 10.90 -57.21 49.20
C ILE A 750 12.14 -58.02 48.77
N ILE A 751 13.23 -57.36 48.35
CA ILE A 751 14.48 -58.05 47.96
C ILE A 751 15.15 -58.75 49.15
N ASN A 752 15.08 -58.17 50.36
CA ASN A 752 15.61 -58.82 51.57
C ASN A 752 14.78 -60.04 52.02
N ASN A 753 13.46 -60.03 51.80
CA ASN A 753 12.62 -61.21 52.05
C ASN A 753 12.81 -62.33 51.02
N ILE A 754 13.17 -62.00 49.77
CA ILE A 754 13.44 -63.01 48.71
C ILE A 754 14.82 -63.67 48.87
N ARG A 755 15.81 -62.99 49.47
CA ARG A 755 17.15 -63.55 49.73
C ARG A 755 17.24 -64.51 50.93
N GLY A 756 16.15 -64.70 51.69
CA GLY A 756 16.08 -65.65 52.82
C GLY A 756 15.71 -67.10 52.46
N GLY A 757 15.34 -67.39 51.21
CA GLY A 757 14.94 -68.72 50.75
C GLY A 757 16.11 -69.59 50.29
N LYS A 758 16.70 -70.33 51.24
CA LYS A 758 17.71 -71.38 51.02
C LYS A 758 17.27 -72.44 49.98
N TYR A 759 18.19 -72.78 49.06
CA TYR A 759 18.32 -74.13 48.52
C TYR A 759 19.73 -74.63 48.84
N ASP A 760 19.82 -75.50 49.86
CA ASP A 760 20.97 -76.36 50.15
C ASP A 760 20.86 -77.61 49.25
N TYR A 761 21.97 -77.97 48.57
CA TYR A 761 22.13 -79.25 47.88
C TYR A 761 22.37 -80.37 48.90
N HIS A 762 21.43 -81.32 48.99
CA HIS A 762 21.69 -82.77 49.00
C HIS A 762 20.39 -83.57 48.93
#